data_AF-A0A9D1JJ34-F1
#
_entry.id   AF-A0A9D1JJ34-F1
#
_cell.length_a   1.000
_cell.length_b   1.000
_cell.length_c   1.000
_cell.angle_alpha   90.00
_cell.angle_beta   90.00
_cell.angle_gamma   90.00
#
_symmetry.space_group_name_H-M   'P 1'
#
loop_
_entity.id
_entity.type
_entity.pdbx_description
1 polymer ?
#
loop_
_entity_poly.entity_id
_entity_poly.type
_entity_poly.pdbx_seq_one_letter_code
_entity_poly.pdbx_strand_id
1 'polypeptide(L)'
;MVEAVQSIALEDSRISLAPGGSAKLNWKILPSDPYTEALALEDLTFSSSNPSAVTVDEEGNVKGIAYGTAVITVRSANGAANGIQAACTVTVARPGVTGIRLNKTKATLDAGDTLQLTGTISPGDADEALTWSSSNASVASVSSSGKVTAKGSGTARITAKAGSATAVCTVTVRKAPESVKLGNSKVTMTEGAAKTLKATLSPSGSRTSLTWKSSNTKVAQVSDSGRVTAKAKGTATITVTTGNGKKATCKVTVKAPSPKSIKLASKTLKLEIGGKKRLTYTFSPENAQGKVTWKSSKPSVASVNSKGQITAKRVGKTTITARVSSKVTARCTVTVAKKPSSIKLKKTSLTLKRGSTAKLSYSFSPSNSYATVKWSSSSKAVTVKSDGTIAAKAIGRAKITARTSNGKKASCTVKVTAPDAKSIKLKTTSATVEKGGTLKLSYALNPSDAAGKVKWSTSNKKVAIVNSKGQVTAKASGTATITAKISSKVSAKCKITVPVRATGIAVTDSIRFVSAGETINLTAKLTPSNAVDKVTWISSNSSVASVDGNGKVTGKKAGIAEIRAVAGKYEAACTVQVTEGLWLDISEGVISVYGGNRVSQGATRNGVYGFEYYTYDTDTGVTIVQSNKDKSYNLDIGQHMDTTDGEKIRVILGGAKIDWLSIWSNDKVILEAMEGTENTIHGIGYSCQDDASSLTITGEGALSIQNETGPAIAVSKNLTITAGNLTVQTASDTCPVIGRSVTSTTKDRTIENIKVLSGAKVTAVGGCKAVGIAGEDTTEKGIFIAPGTLSYRKNG
;
A
#
# COMPACT_ATOMS: atom_id res chain seq x y z
N MET A 1 -39.18 9.61 149.28
CA MET A 1 -39.80 9.24 147.99
C MET A 1 -38.92 9.86 146.91
N VAL A 2 -38.48 9.07 145.93
CA VAL A 2 -37.84 9.61 144.71
C VAL A 2 -38.97 9.95 143.74
N GLU A 3 -38.96 11.14 143.13
CA GLU A 3 -39.98 11.53 142.14
C GLU A 3 -39.72 10.83 140.79
N ALA A 4 -40.78 10.43 140.09
CA ALA A 4 -40.65 9.82 138.77
C ALA A 4 -40.43 10.90 137.68
N VAL A 5 -39.73 10.53 136.59
CA VAL A 5 -39.55 11.40 135.41
C VAL A 5 -40.90 11.86 134.89
N GLN A 6 -41.05 13.17 134.62
CA GLN A 6 -42.30 13.77 134.14
C GLN A 6 -42.26 14.19 132.67
N SER A 7 -41.11 14.67 132.16
CA SER A 7 -40.97 15.07 130.75
C SER A 7 -39.51 15.07 130.27
N ILE A 8 -39.34 14.98 128.95
CA ILE A 8 -38.07 15.26 128.27
C ILE A 8 -38.25 16.57 127.49
N ALA A 9 -37.36 17.53 127.71
CA ALA A 9 -37.31 18.77 126.96
C ALA A 9 -36.09 18.77 126.03
N LEU A 10 -36.28 19.03 124.74
CA LEU A 10 -35.19 19.20 123.79
C LEU A 10 -34.82 20.68 123.70
N GLU A 11 -33.52 20.97 123.63
CA GLU A 11 -33.05 22.35 123.44
C GLU A 11 -33.46 22.88 122.06
N ASP A 12 -33.33 22.04 121.03
CA ASP A 12 -33.71 22.37 119.67
C ASP A 12 -34.90 21.51 119.21
N SER A 13 -36.02 22.17 118.89
CA SER A 13 -37.15 21.49 118.23
C SER A 13 -36.91 21.25 116.73
N ARG A 14 -35.89 21.89 116.13
CA ARG A 14 -35.49 21.72 114.72
C ARG A 14 -33.99 21.89 114.52
N ILE A 15 -33.39 21.05 113.67
CA ILE A 15 -31.98 21.14 113.25
C ILE A 15 -31.90 21.15 111.72
N SER A 16 -31.00 21.97 111.16
CA SER A 16 -30.71 21.97 109.72
C SER A 16 -29.26 21.54 109.49
N LEU A 17 -29.06 20.53 108.65
CA LEU A 17 -27.73 19.97 108.34
C LEU A 17 -27.44 20.09 106.83
N ALA A 18 -26.16 20.19 106.48
CA ALA A 18 -25.70 19.86 105.13
C ALA A 18 -25.50 18.33 105.02
N PRO A 19 -25.49 17.75 103.80
CA PRO A 19 -25.15 16.33 103.62
C PRO A 19 -23.80 15.99 104.28
N GLY A 20 -23.75 14.93 105.07
CA GLY A 20 -22.58 14.51 105.84
C GLY A 20 -22.35 15.29 107.14
N GLY A 21 -23.08 16.39 107.37
CA GLY A 21 -23.02 17.17 108.60
C GLY A 21 -23.63 16.42 109.78
N SER A 22 -23.20 16.77 110.99
CA SER A 22 -23.71 16.19 112.23
C SER A 22 -23.98 17.27 113.28
N ALA A 23 -24.91 16.99 114.19
CA ALA A 23 -25.18 17.81 115.37
C ALA A 23 -25.45 16.90 116.57
N LYS A 24 -25.32 17.44 117.77
CA LYS A 24 -25.73 16.75 118.99
C LYS A 24 -27.17 17.16 119.32
N LEU A 25 -28.04 16.20 119.55
CA LEU A 25 -29.33 16.48 120.17
C LEU A 25 -29.11 16.62 121.68
N ASN A 26 -29.39 17.79 122.23
CA ASN A 26 -29.32 18.00 123.69
C ASN A 26 -30.72 17.90 124.29
N TRP A 27 -30.82 17.23 125.42
CA TRP A 27 -32.08 17.02 126.14
C TRP A 27 -31.90 17.25 127.64
N LYS A 28 -32.99 17.62 128.31
CA LYS A 28 -33.09 17.71 129.77
C LYS A 28 -34.27 16.89 130.27
N ILE A 29 -34.07 16.26 131.42
CA ILE A 29 -35.07 15.44 132.08
C ILE A 29 -35.64 16.27 133.23
N LEU A 30 -36.98 16.33 133.34
CA LEU A 30 -37.65 17.12 134.36
C LEU A 30 -38.54 16.22 135.24
N PRO A 31 -38.58 16.43 136.57
CA PRO A 31 -37.85 17.47 137.32
C PRO A 31 -36.33 17.22 137.39
N SER A 32 -35.54 18.30 137.37
CA SER A 32 -34.07 18.22 137.38
C SER A 32 -33.55 18.08 138.82
N ASP A 33 -33.50 16.85 139.30
CA ASP A 33 -32.82 16.51 140.56
C ASP A 33 -31.81 15.38 140.33
N PRO A 34 -30.72 15.32 141.12
CA PRO A 34 -29.60 14.42 140.84
C PRO A 34 -29.93 12.93 140.95
N TYR A 35 -31.05 12.55 141.58
CA TYR A 35 -31.49 11.16 141.64
C TYR A 35 -32.39 10.80 140.45
N THR A 36 -33.27 11.71 140.04
CA THR A 36 -34.16 11.54 138.88
C THR A 36 -33.39 11.60 137.55
N GLU A 37 -32.33 12.42 137.47
CA GLU A 37 -31.43 12.44 136.30
C GLU A 37 -30.61 11.15 136.17
N ALA A 38 -30.10 10.60 137.29
CA ALA A 38 -29.30 9.37 137.28
C ALA A 38 -30.11 8.13 136.87
N LEU A 39 -31.37 8.00 137.32
CA LEU A 39 -32.26 6.88 136.96
C LEU A 39 -32.84 6.97 135.55
N ALA A 40 -32.88 8.17 134.96
CA ALA A 40 -33.49 8.41 133.66
C ALA A 40 -32.51 8.35 132.49
N LEU A 41 -31.20 8.45 132.78
CA LEU A 41 -30.13 8.36 131.79
C LEU A 41 -29.78 6.92 131.38
N GLU A 42 -30.08 5.90 132.20
CA GLU A 42 -29.75 4.50 131.89
C GLU A 42 -30.67 3.85 130.82
N ASP A 43 -31.77 4.51 130.41
CA ASP A 43 -32.84 3.92 129.55
C ASP A 43 -33.38 4.84 128.43
N LEU A 44 -32.53 5.70 127.85
CA LEU A 44 -32.93 6.52 126.70
C LEU A 44 -32.73 5.80 125.36
N THR A 45 -33.74 5.86 124.49
CA THR A 45 -33.67 5.36 123.11
C THR A 45 -33.92 6.48 122.09
N PHE A 46 -33.16 6.46 121.00
CA PHE A 46 -33.28 7.43 119.90
C PHE A 46 -33.71 6.72 118.61
N SER A 47 -34.61 7.36 117.85
CA SER A 47 -35.05 6.84 116.56
C SER A 47 -35.21 7.96 115.53
N SER A 48 -35.00 7.63 114.25
CA SER A 48 -35.22 8.53 113.12
C SER A 48 -36.39 8.04 112.29
N SER A 49 -37.32 8.95 111.95
CA SER A 49 -38.42 8.64 111.03
C SER A 49 -37.96 8.45 109.58
N ASN A 50 -36.75 8.89 109.23
CA ASN A 50 -36.14 8.67 107.91
C ASN A 50 -34.62 8.46 108.03
N PRO A 51 -34.18 7.24 108.40
CA PRO A 51 -32.76 6.91 108.56
C PRO A 51 -31.93 7.08 107.28
N SER A 52 -32.56 7.04 106.10
CA SER A 52 -31.86 7.25 104.82
C SER A 52 -31.48 8.71 104.55
N ALA A 53 -32.16 9.66 105.22
CA ALA A 53 -31.84 11.09 105.14
C ALA A 53 -31.10 11.59 106.39
N VAL A 54 -31.48 11.12 107.59
CA VAL A 54 -30.85 11.51 108.86
C VAL A 54 -30.82 10.31 109.80
N THR A 55 -29.65 9.98 110.35
CA THR A 55 -29.50 8.97 111.40
C THR A 55 -29.31 9.63 112.77
N VAL A 56 -29.56 8.89 113.83
CA VAL A 56 -29.26 9.25 115.22
C VAL A 56 -28.65 8.03 115.90
N ASP A 57 -27.59 8.20 116.69
CA ASP A 57 -27.01 7.12 117.50
C ASP A 57 -27.56 7.11 118.94
N GLU A 58 -27.11 6.16 119.75
CA GLU A 58 -27.58 5.93 121.12
C GLU A 58 -27.22 7.08 122.06
N GLU A 59 -26.17 7.86 121.75
CA GLU A 59 -25.82 9.06 122.47
C GLU A 59 -26.60 10.29 121.98
N GLY A 60 -27.43 10.19 120.95
CA GLY A 60 -28.19 11.31 120.40
C GLY A 60 -27.41 12.21 119.43
N ASN A 61 -26.29 11.74 118.85
CA ASN A 61 -25.63 12.42 117.74
C ASN A 61 -26.42 12.19 116.44
N VAL A 62 -26.93 13.26 115.85
CA VAL A 62 -27.66 13.22 114.57
C VAL A 62 -26.71 13.48 113.40
N LYS A 63 -26.84 12.72 112.31
CA LYS A 63 -26.02 12.87 111.09
C LYS A 63 -26.89 12.88 109.84
N GLY A 64 -26.71 13.89 108.98
CA GLY A 64 -27.36 13.98 107.68
C GLY A 64 -26.67 13.07 106.65
N ILE A 65 -27.43 12.17 106.02
CA ILE A 65 -26.94 11.18 105.04
C ILE A 65 -27.26 11.63 103.62
N ALA A 66 -28.51 12.00 103.36
CA ALA A 66 -29.00 12.43 102.05
C ALA A 66 -30.03 13.55 102.21
N TYR A 67 -30.29 14.32 101.15
CA TYR A 67 -31.28 15.39 101.20
C TYR A 67 -32.66 14.83 101.56
N GLY A 68 -33.32 15.47 102.51
CA GLY A 68 -34.60 15.03 103.05
C GLY A 68 -34.81 15.49 104.48
N THR A 69 -35.98 15.21 105.01
CA THR A 69 -36.36 15.56 106.39
C THR A 69 -36.64 14.29 107.17
N ALA A 70 -36.20 14.26 108.43
CA ALA A 70 -36.49 13.21 109.39
C ALA A 70 -36.92 13.84 110.73
N VAL A 71 -37.78 13.16 111.47
CA VAL A 71 -38.09 13.50 112.86
C VAL A 71 -37.31 12.54 113.75
N ILE A 72 -36.46 13.10 114.60
CA ILE A 72 -35.64 12.38 115.57
C ILE A 72 -36.37 12.38 116.91
N THR A 73 -36.68 11.20 117.44
CA THR A 73 -37.44 11.04 118.69
C THR A 73 -36.57 10.41 119.76
N VAL A 74 -36.49 11.05 120.94
CA VAL A 74 -35.90 10.48 122.16
C VAL A 74 -37.01 10.01 123.09
N ARG A 75 -36.84 8.82 123.69
CA ARG A 75 -37.85 8.19 124.57
C ARG A 75 -37.19 7.57 125.80
N SER A 76 -37.79 7.74 126.98
CA SER A 76 -37.36 7.10 128.25
C SER A 76 -38.27 5.92 128.64
N ALA A 77 -37.69 4.82 129.13
CA ALA A 77 -38.42 3.58 129.47
C ALA A 77 -38.95 3.48 130.92
N ASN A 78 -38.44 4.28 131.89
CA ASN A 78 -38.72 4.12 133.34
C ASN A 78 -39.78 5.07 133.95
N GLY A 79 -40.70 5.60 133.13
CA GLY A 79 -41.85 6.41 133.60
C GLY A 79 -43.16 5.62 133.60
N ALA A 80 -44.04 5.87 134.58
CA ALA A 80 -45.33 5.21 134.75
C ALA A 80 -46.17 5.18 133.46
N ALA A 81 -46.57 3.97 133.03
CA ALA A 81 -47.61 3.65 132.04
C ALA A 81 -48.00 4.75 131.02
N ASN A 82 -47.04 5.23 130.23
CA ASN A 82 -47.12 5.71 128.84
C ASN A 82 -45.89 6.57 128.52
N GLY A 83 -44.95 5.99 127.76
CA GLY A 83 -43.59 6.50 127.56
C GLY A 83 -43.47 7.98 127.20
N ILE A 84 -42.69 8.68 128.01
CA ILE A 84 -42.30 10.07 127.84
C ILE A 84 -41.36 10.17 126.64
N GLN A 85 -41.66 11.08 125.70
CA GLN A 85 -40.88 11.29 124.49
C GLN A 85 -40.82 12.76 124.09
N ALA A 86 -39.75 13.12 123.39
CA ALA A 86 -39.62 14.42 122.74
C ALA A 86 -39.06 14.24 121.32
N ALA A 87 -39.39 15.17 120.42
CA ALA A 87 -39.04 15.06 119.01
C ALA A 87 -38.41 16.35 118.46
N CYS A 88 -37.39 16.18 117.61
CA CYS A 88 -36.71 17.23 116.86
C CYS A 88 -36.80 16.96 115.36
N THR A 89 -37.23 17.93 114.56
CA THR A 89 -37.23 17.78 113.11
C THR A 89 -35.88 18.17 112.52
N VAL A 90 -35.20 17.24 111.88
CA VAL A 90 -33.91 17.45 111.23
C VAL A 90 -34.08 17.47 109.71
N THR A 91 -33.60 18.52 109.05
CA THR A 91 -33.66 18.66 107.57
C THR A 91 -32.26 18.76 106.97
N VAL A 92 -32.01 17.94 105.95
CA VAL A 92 -30.83 18.02 105.07
C VAL A 92 -31.25 18.69 103.77
N ALA A 93 -30.96 19.98 103.62
CA ALA A 93 -31.41 20.76 102.46
C ALA A 93 -30.33 20.84 101.36
N ARG A 94 -30.75 20.95 100.10
CA ARG A 94 -29.83 21.27 99.00
C ARG A 94 -29.30 22.69 99.15
N PRO A 95 -28.03 22.95 98.78
CA PRO A 95 -27.52 24.31 98.76
C PRO A 95 -28.27 25.12 97.69
N GLY A 96 -28.60 26.37 98.01
CA GLY A 96 -29.08 27.31 97.00
C GLY A 96 -27.98 27.64 95.99
N VAL A 97 -28.38 28.01 94.77
CA VAL A 97 -27.43 28.46 93.74
C VAL A 97 -26.67 29.71 94.21
N THR A 98 -25.33 29.64 94.18
CA THR A 98 -24.44 30.75 94.53
C THR A 98 -23.82 31.43 93.29
N GLY A 99 -23.78 30.76 92.14
CA GLY A 99 -23.22 31.34 90.91
C GLY A 99 -23.65 30.65 89.62
N ILE A 100 -23.55 31.40 88.51
CA ILE A 100 -23.72 30.90 87.15
C ILE A 100 -22.54 31.35 86.30
N ARG A 101 -21.95 30.45 85.50
CA ARG A 101 -20.92 30.78 84.52
C ARG A 101 -21.38 30.45 83.10
N LEU A 102 -21.33 31.44 82.21
CA LEU A 102 -21.65 31.30 80.78
C LEU A 102 -20.42 30.97 79.94
N ASN A 103 -20.60 30.24 78.84
CA ASN A 103 -19.56 29.99 77.83
C ASN A 103 -19.12 31.26 77.08
N LYS A 104 -19.99 32.28 76.98
CA LYS A 104 -19.69 33.58 76.37
C LYS A 104 -20.38 34.69 77.15
N THR A 105 -19.68 35.82 77.29
CA THR A 105 -20.20 37.03 77.92
C THR A 105 -20.47 38.15 76.90
N LYS A 106 -19.99 37.99 75.66
CA LYS A 106 -20.27 38.91 74.54
C LYS A 106 -20.24 38.20 73.19
N ALA A 107 -21.08 38.66 72.25
CA ALA A 107 -21.08 38.20 70.86
C ALA A 107 -21.59 39.29 69.90
N THR A 108 -21.08 39.30 68.66
CA THR A 108 -21.57 40.18 67.60
C THR A 108 -22.06 39.35 66.42
N LEU A 109 -23.34 39.47 66.08
CA LEU A 109 -24.05 38.65 65.09
C LEU A 109 -24.60 39.51 63.94
N ASP A 110 -24.80 38.91 62.76
CA ASP A 110 -25.63 39.51 61.71
C ASP A 110 -27.09 39.07 61.89
N ALA A 111 -28.05 39.83 61.36
CA ALA A 111 -29.46 39.49 61.48
C ALA A 111 -29.74 38.13 60.81
N GLY A 112 -30.42 37.23 61.52
CA GLY A 112 -30.66 35.85 61.11
C GLY A 112 -29.67 34.83 61.70
N ASP A 113 -28.49 35.26 62.16
CA ASP A 113 -27.51 34.36 62.77
C ASP A 113 -28.02 33.84 64.14
N THR A 114 -27.47 32.69 64.55
CA THR A 114 -27.76 32.09 65.85
C THR A 114 -26.50 31.82 66.66
N LEU A 115 -26.63 31.83 67.99
CA LEU A 115 -25.55 31.54 68.94
C LEU A 115 -26.09 30.64 70.06
N GLN A 116 -25.41 29.53 70.34
CA GLN A 116 -25.73 28.70 71.49
C GLN A 116 -24.99 29.20 72.74
N LEU A 117 -25.73 29.59 73.76
CA LEU A 117 -25.20 29.83 75.10
C LEU A 117 -25.40 28.60 75.98
N THR A 118 -24.42 28.32 76.83
CA THR A 118 -24.50 27.28 77.86
C THR A 118 -24.12 27.91 79.19
N GLY A 119 -24.86 27.56 80.24
CA GLY A 119 -24.61 28.00 81.61
C GLY A 119 -24.29 26.80 82.50
N THR A 120 -23.40 27.02 83.45
CA THR A 120 -23.02 26.05 84.50
C THR A 120 -23.39 26.64 85.86
N ILE A 121 -24.14 25.90 86.67
CA ILE A 121 -24.64 26.31 88.00
C ILE A 121 -23.63 25.87 89.06
N SER A 122 -23.39 26.72 90.05
CA SER A 122 -22.54 26.42 91.21
C SER A 122 -23.31 26.69 92.52
N PRO A 123 -23.24 25.78 93.51
CA PRO A 123 -22.62 24.46 93.42
C PRO A 123 -23.44 23.52 92.49
N GLY A 124 -22.81 22.48 91.96
CA GLY A 124 -23.40 21.65 90.89
C GLY A 124 -24.55 20.73 91.33
N ASP A 125 -24.77 20.61 92.64
CA ASP A 125 -25.80 19.79 93.32
C ASP A 125 -27.07 20.60 93.69
N ALA A 126 -27.12 21.89 93.35
CA ALA A 126 -28.33 22.71 93.43
C ALA A 126 -29.42 22.20 92.46
N ASP A 127 -30.70 22.39 92.81
CA ASP A 127 -31.85 21.79 92.10
C ASP A 127 -32.51 22.74 91.08
N GLU A 128 -32.09 24.00 91.06
CA GLU A 128 -32.72 25.02 90.23
C GLU A 128 -32.26 24.93 88.77
N ALA A 129 -33.22 24.86 87.84
CA ALA A 129 -32.92 24.90 86.41
C ALA A 129 -32.55 26.31 85.92
N LEU A 130 -31.74 26.37 84.84
CA LEU A 130 -31.48 27.62 84.14
C LEU A 130 -32.70 28.11 83.37
N THR A 131 -33.10 29.35 83.66
CA THR A 131 -34.08 30.10 82.89
C THR A 131 -33.39 31.20 82.10
N TRP A 132 -33.85 31.44 80.87
CA TRP A 132 -33.23 32.40 79.96
C TRP A 132 -34.19 33.54 79.64
N SER A 133 -33.68 34.76 79.62
CA SER A 133 -34.43 35.93 79.18
C SER A 133 -33.57 36.85 78.31
N SER A 134 -34.22 37.66 77.49
CA SER A 134 -33.57 38.71 76.71
C SER A 134 -34.10 40.06 77.14
N SER A 135 -33.19 41.03 77.34
CA SER A 135 -33.59 42.41 77.59
C SER A 135 -34.29 43.05 76.38
N ASN A 136 -34.10 42.51 75.17
CA ASN A 136 -34.76 42.99 73.96
C ASN A 136 -34.88 41.85 72.92
N ALA A 137 -36.01 41.14 72.95
CA ALA A 137 -36.27 40.01 72.06
C ALA A 137 -36.44 40.39 70.58
N SER A 138 -36.72 41.66 70.25
CA SER A 138 -36.76 42.12 68.85
C SER A 138 -35.36 42.36 68.27
N VAL A 139 -34.35 42.56 69.13
CA VAL A 139 -32.94 42.60 68.75
C VAL A 139 -32.33 41.20 68.76
N ALA A 140 -32.41 40.48 69.88
CA ALA A 140 -31.99 39.07 69.95
C ALA A 140 -32.90 38.29 70.91
N SER A 141 -33.51 37.20 70.45
CA SER A 141 -34.33 36.32 71.29
C SER A 141 -33.53 35.10 71.74
N VAL A 142 -33.86 34.53 72.89
CA VAL A 142 -33.23 33.30 73.41
C VAL A 142 -34.30 32.24 73.67
N SER A 143 -34.03 30.98 73.32
CA SER A 143 -34.90 29.84 73.65
C SER A 143 -34.68 29.35 75.09
N SER A 144 -35.56 28.46 75.57
CA SER A 144 -35.38 27.75 76.85
C SER A 144 -34.08 26.94 76.92
N SER A 145 -33.55 26.50 75.78
CA SER A 145 -32.26 25.80 75.69
C SER A 145 -31.04 26.71 75.57
N GLY A 146 -31.18 28.04 75.65
CA GLY A 146 -30.08 28.99 75.53
C GLY A 146 -29.66 29.32 74.08
N LYS A 147 -30.45 28.93 73.06
CA LYS A 147 -30.19 29.28 71.66
C LYS A 147 -30.65 30.72 71.39
N VAL A 148 -29.69 31.60 71.18
CA VAL A 148 -29.91 33.00 70.81
C VAL A 148 -30.08 33.12 69.30
N THR A 149 -31.07 33.89 68.84
CA THR A 149 -31.31 34.24 67.44
C THR A 149 -31.31 35.75 67.28
N ALA A 150 -30.44 36.27 66.42
CA ALA A 150 -30.36 37.69 66.09
C ALA A 150 -31.49 38.08 65.14
N LYS A 151 -32.30 39.07 65.51
CA LYS A 151 -33.50 39.48 64.76
C LYS A 151 -33.38 40.91 64.22
N GLY A 152 -33.03 41.86 65.06
CA GLY A 152 -32.99 43.28 64.74
C GLY A 152 -31.69 43.92 65.18
N SER A 153 -31.25 44.97 64.48
CA SER A 153 -30.00 45.65 64.84
C SER A 153 -30.07 46.34 66.19
N GLY A 154 -29.01 46.26 66.98
CA GLY A 154 -28.96 46.85 68.32
C GLY A 154 -28.18 45.97 69.28
N THR A 155 -28.33 46.23 70.58
CA THR A 155 -27.70 45.42 71.63
C THR A 155 -28.78 44.86 72.55
N ALA A 156 -28.73 43.55 72.82
CA ALA A 156 -29.58 42.87 73.79
C ALA A 156 -28.71 42.12 74.81
N ARG A 157 -29.14 42.11 76.07
CA ARG A 157 -28.50 41.33 77.15
C ARG A 157 -29.30 40.04 77.33
N ILE A 158 -28.65 38.90 77.09
CA ILE A 158 -29.22 37.57 77.34
C ILE A 158 -28.82 37.15 78.75
N THR A 159 -29.80 36.94 79.61
CA THR A 159 -29.60 36.62 81.03
C THR A 159 -29.97 35.17 81.30
N ALA A 160 -29.06 34.43 81.90
CA ALA A 160 -29.32 33.13 82.51
C ALA A 160 -29.54 33.31 84.01
N LYS A 161 -30.59 32.71 84.56
CA LYS A 161 -30.96 32.80 85.98
C LYS A 161 -31.30 31.42 86.54
N ALA A 162 -30.82 31.13 87.74
CA ALA A 162 -31.16 29.97 88.57
C ALA A 162 -31.08 30.41 90.03
N GLY A 163 -32.14 30.18 90.81
CA GLY A 163 -32.28 30.77 92.14
C GLY A 163 -32.16 32.31 92.11
N SER A 164 -31.32 32.87 92.98
CA SER A 164 -30.99 34.30 93.02
C SER A 164 -29.81 34.68 92.12
N ALA A 165 -29.03 33.72 91.63
CA ALA A 165 -27.85 33.98 90.80
C ALA A 165 -28.23 34.32 89.34
N THR A 166 -27.44 35.21 88.72
CA THR A 166 -27.60 35.57 87.31
C THR A 166 -26.25 35.64 86.61
N ALA A 167 -26.23 35.34 85.30
CA ALA A 167 -25.11 35.60 84.42
C ALA A 167 -25.59 36.16 83.08
N VAL A 168 -24.79 37.03 82.46
CA VAL A 168 -25.25 37.81 81.30
C VAL A 168 -24.28 37.71 80.13
N CYS A 169 -24.82 37.54 78.93
CA CYS A 169 -24.13 37.69 77.65
C CYS A 169 -24.68 38.88 76.87
N THR A 170 -23.83 39.82 76.49
CA THR A 170 -24.20 40.96 75.64
C THR A 170 -24.11 40.59 74.16
N VAL A 171 -25.24 40.63 73.46
CA VAL A 171 -25.33 40.31 72.03
C VAL A 171 -25.57 41.59 71.23
N THR A 172 -24.62 41.95 70.38
CA THR A 172 -24.72 43.08 69.46
C THR A 172 -25.06 42.57 68.06
N VAL A 173 -26.21 42.96 67.52
CA VAL A 173 -26.60 42.64 66.14
C VAL A 173 -26.20 43.81 65.24
N ARG A 174 -25.38 43.55 64.22
CA ARG A 174 -24.87 44.58 63.31
C ARG A 174 -26.01 45.24 62.54
N LYS A 175 -25.88 46.56 62.30
CA LYS A 175 -26.79 47.29 61.40
C LYS A 175 -26.55 46.87 59.95
N ALA A 176 -27.64 46.61 59.24
CA ALA A 176 -27.61 46.49 57.78
C ALA A 176 -27.15 47.83 57.15
N PRO A 177 -26.47 47.82 56.00
CA PRO A 177 -26.06 49.05 55.35
C PRO A 177 -27.27 49.84 54.85
N GLU A 178 -27.39 51.08 55.28
CA GLU A 178 -28.42 52.03 54.87
C GLU A 178 -28.07 52.69 53.53
N SER A 179 -26.77 52.87 53.27
CA SER A 179 -26.25 53.37 52.00
C SER A 179 -24.88 52.77 51.66
N VAL A 180 -24.53 52.82 50.38
CA VAL A 180 -23.20 52.55 49.84
C VAL A 180 -22.72 53.79 49.10
N LYS A 181 -21.44 54.14 49.20
CA LYS A 181 -20.81 55.24 48.45
C LYS A 181 -19.55 54.71 47.75
N LEU A 182 -19.23 55.29 46.60
CA LEU A 182 -17.96 55.06 45.91
C LEU A 182 -17.03 56.25 46.13
N GLY A 183 -15.75 56.00 46.38
CA GLY A 183 -14.75 57.06 46.58
C GLY A 183 -14.58 58.01 45.39
N ASN A 184 -15.04 57.62 44.20
CA ASN A 184 -15.09 58.48 43.01
C ASN A 184 -16.46 58.35 42.33
N SER A 185 -17.14 59.48 42.11
CA SER A 185 -18.37 59.53 41.30
C SER A 185 -18.09 59.54 39.78
N LYS A 186 -16.88 59.96 39.38
CA LYS A 186 -16.39 59.96 37.99
C LYS A 186 -14.91 59.60 37.95
N VAL A 187 -14.50 58.82 36.95
CA VAL A 187 -13.10 58.47 36.68
C VAL A 187 -12.81 58.60 35.20
N THR A 188 -11.67 59.18 34.84
CA THR A 188 -11.14 59.15 33.46
C THR A 188 -9.94 58.21 33.40
N MET A 189 -9.92 57.30 32.44
CA MET A 189 -8.87 56.30 32.27
C MET A 189 -8.39 56.26 30.82
N THR A 190 -7.15 55.86 30.60
CA THR A 190 -6.66 55.51 29.26
C THR A 190 -6.94 54.04 29.00
N GLU A 191 -7.26 53.68 27.76
CA GLU A 191 -7.41 52.28 27.35
C GLU A 191 -6.23 51.41 27.80
N GLY A 192 -6.52 50.23 28.37
CA GLY A 192 -5.54 49.33 28.99
C GLY A 192 -5.24 49.60 30.47
N ALA A 193 -5.58 50.78 31.00
CA ALA A 193 -5.39 51.08 32.42
C ALA A 193 -6.41 50.34 33.30
N ALA A 194 -6.05 50.13 34.58
CA ALA A 194 -6.94 49.58 35.58
C ALA A 194 -6.95 50.43 36.85
N LYS A 195 -8.10 50.50 37.54
CA LYS A 195 -8.28 51.21 38.80
C LYS A 195 -9.34 50.49 39.65
N THR A 196 -9.06 50.31 40.93
CA THR A 196 -10.05 49.75 41.88
C THR A 196 -10.92 50.86 42.47
N LEU A 197 -12.23 50.67 42.46
CA LEU A 197 -13.19 51.56 43.11
C LEU A 197 -13.44 51.07 44.53
N LYS A 198 -13.16 51.92 45.52
CA LYS A 198 -13.43 51.62 46.93
C LYS A 198 -14.90 51.95 47.26
N ALA A 199 -15.64 50.95 47.74
CA ALA A 199 -16.99 51.12 48.28
C ALA A 199 -16.93 51.29 49.81
N THR A 200 -17.70 52.25 50.33
CA THR A 200 -17.87 52.47 51.77
C THR A 200 -19.34 52.33 52.14
N LEU A 201 -19.61 51.63 53.25
CA LEU A 201 -20.96 51.37 53.75
C LEU A 201 -21.26 52.29 54.94
N SER A 202 -22.50 52.75 55.03
CA SER A 202 -23.02 53.50 56.18
C SER A 202 -24.21 52.76 56.78
N PRO A 203 -24.31 52.64 58.12
CA PRO A 203 -23.35 53.12 59.13
C PRO A 203 -22.02 52.34 59.11
N SER A 204 -20.98 52.92 59.72
CA SER A 204 -19.66 52.28 59.83
C SER A 204 -19.76 50.95 60.58
N GLY A 205 -19.02 49.94 60.11
CA GLY A 205 -19.05 48.58 60.68
C GLY A 205 -20.17 47.67 60.15
N SER A 206 -21.08 48.18 59.31
CA SER A 206 -22.02 47.34 58.55
C SER A 206 -21.28 46.43 57.56
N ARG A 207 -21.82 45.23 57.31
CA ARG A 207 -21.26 44.24 56.38
C ARG A 207 -22.36 43.70 55.47
N THR A 208 -22.01 43.46 54.21
CA THR A 208 -22.90 42.86 53.21
C THR A 208 -22.06 42.39 52.03
N SER A 209 -22.61 41.49 51.21
CA SER A 209 -22.05 41.17 49.90
C SER A 209 -22.21 42.35 48.94
N LEU A 210 -21.18 42.62 48.14
CA LEU A 210 -21.23 43.66 47.10
C LEU A 210 -21.25 43.02 45.72
N THR A 211 -22.21 43.45 44.89
CA THR A 211 -22.30 43.06 43.48
C THR A 211 -21.95 44.24 42.60
N TRP A 212 -21.01 44.04 41.67
CA TRP A 212 -20.55 45.07 40.75
C TRP A 212 -21.04 44.80 39.33
N LYS A 213 -21.50 45.86 38.66
CA LYS A 213 -21.99 45.78 37.28
C LYS A 213 -21.47 46.95 36.46
N SER A 214 -21.07 46.68 35.22
CA SER A 214 -20.79 47.73 34.23
C SER A 214 -21.97 47.87 33.27
N SER A 215 -22.33 49.11 32.94
CA SER A 215 -23.33 49.39 31.90
C SER A 215 -22.82 49.07 30.49
N ASN A 216 -21.49 49.03 30.29
CA ASN A 216 -20.88 48.68 29.01
C ASN A 216 -19.49 48.04 29.24
N THR A 217 -19.47 46.72 29.27
CA THR A 217 -18.27 45.91 29.49
C THR A 217 -17.26 45.99 28.33
N LYS A 218 -17.67 46.42 27.13
CA LYS A 218 -16.76 46.67 26.00
C LYS A 218 -15.95 47.95 26.20
N VAL A 219 -16.47 48.92 26.95
CA VAL A 219 -15.79 50.18 27.30
C VAL A 219 -15.00 50.04 28.59
N ALA A 220 -15.65 49.58 29.68
CA ALA A 220 -15.01 49.35 30.96
C ALA A 220 -15.57 48.10 31.63
N GLN A 221 -14.70 47.15 31.97
CA GLN A 221 -15.07 45.94 32.70
C GLN A 221 -14.79 46.14 34.18
N VAL A 222 -15.63 45.59 35.07
CA VAL A 222 -15.42 45.59 36.51
C VAL A 222 -15.41 44.16 37.02
N SER A 223 -14.49 43.83 37.95
CA SER A 223 -14.46 42.55 38.66
C SER A 223 -15.36 42.55 39.90
N ASP A 224 -15.56 41.39 40.51
CA ASP A 224 -16.33 41.25 41.77
C ASP A 224 -15.71 42.00 42.96
N SER A 225 -14.40 42.30 42.88
CA SER A 225 -13.67 43.13 43.85
C SER A 225 -13.72 44.64 43.55
N GLY A 226 -14.45 45.07 42.52
CA GLY A 226 -14.55 46.48 42.13
C GLY A 226 -13.34 47.00 41.33
N ARG A 227 -12.50 46.12 40.77
CA ARG A 227 -11.38 46.51 39.89
C ARG A 227 -11.89 46.78 38.48
N VAL A 228 -11.84 48.04 38.07
CA VAL A 228 -12.27 48.50 36.75
C VAL A 228 -11.10 48.48 35.78
N THR A 229 -11.26 47.83 34.63
CA THR A 229 -10.29 47.78 33.52
C THR A 229 -10.87 48.51 32.31
N ALA A 230 -10.14 49.50 31.80
CA ALA A 230 -10.53 50.28 30.63
C ALA A 230 -10.21 49.52 29.34
N LYS A 231 -11.21 49.23 28.52
CA LYS A 231 -11.07 48.36 27.33
C LYS A 231 -11.15 49.08 26.00
N ALA A 232 -12.02 50.08 25.88
CA ALA A 232 -12.17 50.82 24.63
C ALA A 232 -12.63 52.26 24.92
N LYS A 233 -12.24 53.20 24.05
CA LYS A 233 -12.73 54.58 24.10
C LYS A 233 -14.26 54.64 24.21
N GLY A 234 -14.77 55.37 25.19
CA GLY A 234 -16.20 55.54 25.42
C GLY A 234 -16.51 55.88 26.87
N THR A 235 -17.79 55.75 27.24
CA THR A 235 -18.24 55.93 28.62
C THR A 235 -19.01 54.71 29.10
N ALA A 236 -18.77 54.27 30.33
CA ALA A 236 -19.52 53.23 31.01
C ALA A 236 -19.81 53.67 32.45
N THR A 237 -20.94 53.26 32.99
CA THR A 237 -21.29 53.48 34.40
C THR A 237 -21.06 52.18 35.16
N ILE A 238 -20.24 52.24 36.21
CA ILE A 238 -20.03 51.13 37.13
C ILE A 238 -20.98 51.30 38.32
N THR A 239 -21.77 50.28 38.61
CA THR A 239 -22.74 50.24 39.70
C THR A 239 -22.32 49.20 40.72
N VAL A 240 -22.22 49.58 41.99
CA VAL A 240 -22.13 48.64 43.12
C VAL A 240 -23.48 48.54 43.79
N THR A 241 -23.89 47.32 44.15
CA THR A 241 -25.16 47.01 44.82
C THR A 241 -24.89 46.18 46.08
N THR A 242 -25.44 46.56 47.22
CA THR A 242 -25.41 45.77 48.46
C THR A 242 -26.41 44.63 48.42
N GLY A 243 -26.29 43.61 49.28
CA GLY A 243 -27.23 42.49 49.36
C GLY A 243 -28.68 42.92 49.63
N ASN A 244 -28.89 44.04 50.33
CA ASN A 244 -30.21 44.66 50.58
C ASN A 244 -30.59 45.73 49.53
N GLY A 245 -29.94 45.77 48.37
CA GLY A 245 -30.38 46.55 47.20
C GLY A 245 -29.95 48.02 47.17
N LYS A 246 -29.16 48.53 48.12
CA LYS A 246 -28.62 49.90 48.07
C LYS A 246 -27.57 50.01 46.97
N LYS A 247 -27.56 51.11 46.23
CA LYS A 247 -26.71 51.29 45.04
C LYS A 247 -25.88 52.56 45.08
N ALA A 248 -24.67 52.50 44.50
CA ALA A 248 -23.87 53.66 44.15
C ALA A 248 -23.28 53.49 42.75
N THR A 249 -23.01 54.60 42.08
CA THR A 249 -22.52 54.58 40.69
C THR A 249 -21.29 55.44 40.49
N CYS A 250 -20.45 55.05 39.53
CA CYS A 250 -19.28 55.79 39.07
C CYS A 250 -19.27 55.85 37.55
N LYS A 251 -19.22 57.05 36.97
CA LYS A 251 -19.08 57.21 35.51
C LYS A 251 -17.61 57.10 35.11
N VAL A 252 -17.28 56.07 34.35
CA VAL A 252 -15.94 55.81 33.80
C VAL A 252 -15.88 56.29 32.36
N THR A 253 -14.99 57.24 32.09
CA THR A 253 -14.69 57.75 30.74
C THR A 253 -13.35 57.20 30.29
N VAL A 254 -13.33 56.38 29.24
CA VAL A 254 -12.11 55.83 28.66
C VAL A 254 -11.69 56.68 27.47
N LYS A 255 -10.46 57.20 27.51
CA LYS A 255 -9.80 57.90 26.41
C LYS A 255 -8.88 56.94 25.65
N ALA A 256 -8.81 57.12 24.33
CA ALA A 256 -7.81 56.43 23.52
C ALA A 256 -6.39 56.87 23.94
N PRO A 257 -5.38 56.00 23.80
CA PRO A 257 -4.01 56.36 24.13
C PRO A 257 -3.46 57.42 23.18
N SER A 258 -2.50 58.21 23.66
CA SER A 258 -1.74 59.15 22.82
C SER A 258 -0.79 58.38 21.88
N PRO A 259 -0.64 58.77 20.61
CA PRO A 259 0.29 58.10 19.69
C PRO A 259 1.75 58.21 20.16
N LYS A 260 2.44 57.08 20.24
CA LYS A 260 3.89 57.01 20.51
C LYS A 260 4.72 57.23 19.25
N SER A 261 4.21 56.79 18.10
CA SER A 261 4.82 57.08 16.79
C SER A 261 3.76 57.27 15.70
N ILE A 262 4.17 57.89 14.60
CA ILE A 262 3.36 58.06 13.37
C ILE A 262 4.18 57.53 12.19
N LYS A 263 3.55 56.72 11.32
CA LYS A 263 4.19 56.16 10.12
C LYS A 263 3.41 56.57 8.89
N LEU A 264 4.10 57.18 7.92
CA LEU A 264 3.52 57.53 6.63
C LEU A 264 3.53 56.33 5.68
N ALA A 265 2.49 56.19 4.87
CA ALA A 265 2.41 55.11 3.87
C ALA A 265 3.46 55.22 2.75
N SER A 266 4.08 56.39 2.57
CA SER A 266 5.15 56.60 1.58
C SER A 266 6.20 57.56 2.14
N LYS A 267 7.47 57.20 2.02
CA LYS A 267 8.62 58.07 2.37
C LYS A 267 8.97 59.05 1.25
N THR A 268 8.64 58.69 0.01
CA THR A 268 8.86 59.53 -1.17
C THR A 268 7.64 59.50 -2.08
N LEU A 269 7.35 60.63 -2.73
CA LEU A 269 6.28 60.76 -3.72
C LEU A 269 6.81 61.55 -4.92
N LYS A 270 6.51 61.08 -6.13
CA LYS A 270 6.69 61.85 -7.36
C LYS A 270 5.33 62.26 -7.89
N LEU A 271 5.14 63.55 -8.11
CA LEU A 271 3.88 64.13 -8.60
C LEU A 271 4.15 65.01 -9.82
N GLU A 272 3.22 64.99 -10.76
CA GLU A 272 3.19 65.97 -11.85
C GLU A 272 2.65 67.31 -11.34
N ILE A 273 3.06 68.43 -11.94
CA ILE A 273 2.49 69.76 -11.63
C ILE A 273 0.97 69.74 -11.77
N GLY A 274 0.27 70.29 -10.77
CA GLY A 274 -1.19 70.25 -10.63
C GLY A 274 -1.72 68.96 -10.02
N GLY A 275 -0.90 67.91 -9.93
CA GLY A 275 -1.25 66.62 -9.34
C GLY A 275 -1.57 66.74 -7.86
N LYS A 276 -2.59 65.99 -7.42
CA LYS A 276 -3.00 65.91 -6.01
C LYS A 276 -2.86 64.48 -5.50
N LYS A 277 -2.36 64.31 -4.27
CA LYS A 277 -2.26 63.00 -3.61
C LYS A 277 -2.49 63.14 -2.11
N ARG A 278 -3.40 62.35 -1.54
CA ARG A 278 -3.54 62.24 -0.09
C ARG A 278 -2.47 61.30 0.46
N LEU A 279 -1.69 61.79 1.42
CA LEU A 279 -0.69 61.00 2.12
C LEU A 279 -1.33 60.40 3.38
N THR A 280 -1.44 59.09 3.44
CA THR A 280 -2.04 58.36 4.57
C THR A 280 -0.99 58.02 5.63
N TYR A 281 -1.46 57.80 6.85
CA TYR A 281 -0.62 57.52 8.02
C TYR A 281 -1.29 56.51 8.95
N THR A 282 -0.48 55.91 9.81
CA THR A 282 -0.90 55.02 10.90
C THR A 282 -0.21 55.44 12.19
N PHE A 283 -0.82 55.15 13.35
CA PHE A 283 -0.24 55.37 14.67
C PHE A 283 0.25 54.07 15.29
N SER A 284 1.18 54.19 16.23
CA SER A 284 1.50 53.13 17.19
C SER A 284 1.33 53.66 18.62
N PRO A 285 0.60 52.96 19.50
CA PRO A 285 -0.20 51.76 19.22
C PRO A 285 -1.36 52.06 18.25
N GLU A 286 -1.92 51.01 17.62
CA GLU A 286 -2.89 51.16 16.51
C GLU A 286 -4.19 51.85 16.93
N ASN A 287 -4.64 51.62 18.16
CA ASN A 287 -5.82 52.26 18.76
C ASN A 287 -5.59 53.70 19.22
N ALA A 288 -4.38 54.24 19.07
CA ALA A 288 -4.06 55.60 19.49
C ALA A 288 -4.81 56.64 18.66
N GLN A 289 -5.16 57.76 19.29
CA GLN A 289 -5.83 58.88 18.61
C GLN A 289 -5.09 60.18 18.90
N GLY A 290 -4.78 60.93 17.84
CA GLY A 290 -4.12 62.22 17.94
C GLY A 290 -4.42 63.12 16.74
N LYS A 291 -4.45 64.43 16.97
CA LYS A 291 -4.63 65.42 15.90
C LYS A 291 -3.32 65.55 15.12
N VAL A 292 -3.33 65.21 13.84
CA VAL A 292 -2.18 65.40 12.95
C VAL A 292 -2.19 66.82 12.37
N THR A 293 -1.06 67.49 12.48
CA THR A 293 -0.76 68.74 11.79
C THR A 293 0.19 68.48 10.64
N TRP A 294 -0.04 69.13 9.50
CA TRP A 294 0.74 68.95 8.28
C TRP A 294 1.49 70.23 7.93
N LYS A 295 2.76 70.11 7.56
CA LYS A 295 3.58 71.23 7.12
C LYS A 295 4.41 70.85 5.90
N SER A 296 4.49 71.73 4.91
CA SER A 296 5.45 71.63 3.81
C SER A 296 6.66 72.51 4.10
N SER A 297 7.87 72.00 3.86
CA SER A 297 9.09 72.82 3.97
C SER A 297 9.21 73.86 2.85
N LYS A 298 8.55 73.64 1.70
CA LYS A 298 8.48 74.58 0.57
C LYS A 298 7.06 74.52 -0.04
N PRO A 299 6.07 75.20 0.56
CA PRO A 299 4.67 75.18 0.10
C PRO A 299 4.48 75.63 -1.35
N SER A 300 5.40 76.45 -1.88
CA SER A 300 5.40 76.89 -3.27
C SER A 300 5.80 75.78 -4.27
N VAL A 301 6.50 74.73 -3.82
CA VAL A 301 6.79 73.52 -4.61
C VAL A 301 5.64 72.53 -4.50
N ALA A 302 5.24 72.16 -3.27
CA ALA A 302 4.01 71.43 -3.01
C ALA A 302 3.41 71.84 -1.66
N SER A 303 2.12 72.14 -1.63
CA SER A 303 1.39 72.46 -0.40
C SER A 303 0.65 71.24 0.13
N VAL A 304 0.35 71.20 1.43
CA VAL A 304 -0.45 70.14 2.06
C VAL A 304 -1.55 70.78 2.91
N ASN A 305 -2.76 70.24 2.86
CA ASN A 305 -3.88 70.72 3.70
C ASN A 305 -4.01 69.93 5.02
N SER A 306 -4.97 70.30 5.86
CA SER A 306 -5.23 69.67 7.17
C SER A 306 -5.60 68.18 7.08
N LYS A 307 -6.08 67.72 5.92
CA LYS A 307 -6.43 66.31 5.64
C LYS A 307 -5.27 65.51 5.04
N GLY A 308 -4.06 66.09 4.95
CA GLY A 308 -2.89 65.45 4.35
C GLY A 308 -2.93 65.37 2.81
N GLN A 309 -3.79 66.14 2.16
CA GLN A 309 -3.83 66.23 0.70
C GLN A 309 -2.75 67.17 0.19
N ILE A 310 -1.81 66.61 -0.55
CA ILE A 310 -0.70 67.31 -1.18
C ILE A 310 -1.15 67.79 -2.55
N THR A 311 -0.85 69.05 -2.88
CA THR A 311 -1.03 69.64 -4.21
C THR A 311 0.33 70.07 -4.74
N ALA A 312 0.74 69.50 -5.86
CA ALA A 312 1.98 69.85 -6.55
C ALA A 312 1.82 71.17 -7.33
N LYS A 313 2.66 72.16 -7.05
CA LYS A 313 2.55 73.52 -7.59
C LYS A 313 3.68 73.88 -8.55
N ARG A 314 4.94 73.66 -8.15
CA ARG A 314 6.12 74.03 -8.94
C ARG A 314 7.14 72.91 -8.96
N VAL A 315 7.91 72.81 -10.04
CA VAL A 315 9.04 71.87 -10.14
C VAL A 315 9.99 72.04 -8.96
N GLY A 316 10.44 70.92 -8.40
CA GLY A 316 11.42 70.90 -7.32
C GLY A 316 11.18 69.77 -6.34
N LYS A 317 11.94 69.80 -5.24
CA LYS A 317 11.79 68.85 -4.12
C LYS A 317 11.38 69.60 -2.85
N THR A 318 10.43 69.06 -2.12
CA THR A 318 10.00 69.56 -0.80
C THR A 318 9.71 68.41 0.14
N THR A 319 9.66 68.68 1.44
CA THR A 319 9.37 67.67 2.46
C THR A 319 8.05 68.01 3.14
N ILE A 320 7.11 67.06 3.11
CA ILE A 320 5.86 67.11 3.84
C ILE A 320 6.06 66.41 5.19
N THR A 321 5.78 67.12 6.27
CA THR A 321 5.90 66.62 7.64
C THR A 321 4.50 66.45 8.24
N ALA A 322 4.21 65.25 8.72
CA ALA A 322 3.08 64.97 9.60
C ALA A 322 3.55 65.01 11.05
N ARG A 323 2.86 65.76 11.90
CA ARG A 323 3.24 65.98 13.31
C ARG A 323 2.04 65.78 14.22
N VAL A 324 2.20 64.95 15.25
CA VAL A 324 1.21 64.79 16.35
C VAL A 324 1.63 65.62 17.56
N SER A 325 2.92 65.55 17.92
CA SER A 325 3.53 66.32 19.02
C SER A 325 4.95 66.76 18.64
N SER A 326 5.66 67.49 19.51
CA SER A 326 7.05 67.90 19.25
C SER A 326 7.95 66.70 18.94
N LYS A 327 7.77 65.59 19.65
CA LYS A 327 8.57 64.35 19.55
C LYS A 327 8.04 63.34 18.51
N VAL A 328 6.76 63.40 18.14
CA VAL A 328 6.13 62.42 17.22
C VAL A 328 5.90 63.02 15.84
N THR A 329 6.82 62.71 14.91
CA THR A 329 6.77 63.20 13.51
C THR A 329 7.12 62.13 12.50
N ALA A 330 6.64 62.30 11.27
CA ALA A 330 7.09 61.55 10.11
C ALA A 330 7.17 62.45 8.87
N ARG A 331 8.07 62.11 7.95
CA ARG A 331 8.40 62.94 6.79
C ARG A 331 8.27 62.16 5.48
N CYS A 332 7.78 62.85 4.45
CA CYS A 332 7.73 62.36 3.08
C CYS A 332 8.34 63.38 2.13
N THR A 333 9.33 62.97 1.34
CA THR A 333 9.92 63.82 0.30
C THR A 333 9.06 63.79 -0.96
N VAL A 334 8.51 64.94 -1.35
CA VAL A 334 7.73 65.12 -2.57
C VAL A 334 8.62 65.75 -3.63
N THR A 335 8.76 65.07 -4.77
CA THR A 335 9.39 65.60 -5.98
C THR A 335 8.29 65.96 -6.98
N VAL A 336 8.23 67.23 -7.36
CA VAL A 336 7.33 67.74 -8.37
C VAL A 336 8.09 67.90 -9.68
N ALA A 337 7.54 67.37 -10.76
CA ALA A 337 8.14 67.41 -12.09
C ALA A 337 7.13 67.91 -13.13
N LYS A 338 7.65 68.45 -14.24
CA LYS A 338 6.81 68.91 -15.37
C LYS A 338 6.10 67.71 -16.02
N LYS A 339 5.00 67.99 -16.72
CA LYS A 339 4.34 67.00 -17.56
C LYS A 339 5.21 66.70 -18.78
N PRO A 340 5.36 65.43 -19.19
CA PRO A 340 6.14 65.08 -20.37
C PRO A 340 5.43 65.56 -21.65
N SER A 341 6.20 66.12 -22.58
CA SER A 341 5.74 66.43 -23.94
C SER A 341 5.63 65.16 -24.78
N SER A 342 6.49 64.17 -24.53
CA SER A 342 6.44 62.85 -25.16
C SER A 342 6.94 61.74 -24.23
N ILE A 343 6.57 60.50 -24.56
CA ILE A 343 7.12 59.26 -24.00
C ILE A 343 7.76 58.49 -25.16
N LYS A 344 8.92 57.86 -24.94
CA LYS A 344 9.60 57.01 -25.93
C LYS A 344 9.93 55.66 -25.30
N LEU A 345 9.62 54.57 -26.00
CA LEU A 345 10.10 53.24 -25.60
C LEU A 345 11.51 53.04 -26.17
N LYS A 346 12.41 52.44 -25.38
CA LYS A 346 13.76 52.12 -25.88
C LYS A 346 13.75 51.11 -27.05
N LYS A 347 12.73 50.25 -27.09
CA LYS A 347 12.50 49.28 -28.18
C LYS A 347 11.11 49.51 -28.77
N THR A 348 11.03 49.55 -30.09
CA THR A 348 9.78 49.69 -30.86
C THR A 348 9.33 48.36 -31.47
N SER A 349 10.20 47.36 -31.52
CA SER A 349 9.89 45.98 -31.92
C SER A 349 10.65 44.98 -31.06
N LEU A 350 10.03 43.83 -30.77
CA LEU A 350 10.65 42.73 -30.03
C LEU A 350 10.09 41.40 -30.50
N THR A 351 10.95 40.39 -30.62
CA THR A 351 10.52 39.00 -30.85
C THR A 351 10.77 38.20 -29.57
N LEU A 352 9.74 37.52 -29.06
CA LEU A 352 9.82 36.66 -27.89
C LEU A 352 9.36 35.24 -28.23
N LYS A 353 9.91 34.24 -27.55
CA LYS A 353 9.37 32.89 -27.57
C LYS A 353 8.21 32.81 -26.56
N ARG A 354 7.20 32.00 -26.84
CA ARG A 354 6.09 31.75 -25.90
C ARG A 354 6.65 31.31 -24.54
N GLY A 355 6.15 31.88 -23.46
CA GLY A 355 6.62 31.65 -22.09
C GLY A 355 7.72 32.60 -21.63
N SER A 356 8.40 33.32 -22.54
CA SER A 356 9.41 34.33 -22.17
C SER A 356 8.77 35.63 -21.66
N THR A 357 9.55 36.38 -20.88
CA THR A 357 9.19 37.72 -20.39
C THR A 357 10.25 38.73 -20.77
N ALA A 358 9.86 39.99 -20.95
CA ALA A 358 10.79 41.09 -21.16
C ALA A 358 10.30 42.37 -20.48
N LYS A 359 11.21 43.29 -20.18
CA LYS A 359 10.88 44.61 -19.61
C LYS A 359 10.95 45.68 -20.69
N LEU A 360 9.85 46.40 -20.91
CA LEU A 360 9.86 47.58 -21.76
C LEU A 360 10.24 48.81 -20.92
N SER A 361 11.46 49.31 -21.12
CA SER A 361 11.89 50.58 -20.55
C SER A 361 11.48 51.76 -21.42
N TYR A 362 11.17 52.89 -20.78
CA TYR A 362 10.77 54.13 -21.44
C TYR A 362 11.52 55.33 -20.87
N SER A 363 11.53 56.42 -21.63
CA SER A 363 12.00 57.73 -21.19
C SER A 363 10.95 58.80 -21.51
N PHE A 364 10.98 59.88 -20.74
CA PHE A 364 10.17 61.07 -20.99
C PHE A 364 11.01 62.16 -21.65
N SER A 365 10.38 62.98 -22.48
CA SER A 365 10.93 64.27 -22.91
C SER A 365 10.08 65.40 -22.35
N PRO A 366 10.68 66.47 -21.78
CA PRO A 366 12.09 66.53 -21.36
C PRO A 366 12.39 65.50 -20.25
N SER A 367 13.66 65.14 -20.08
CA SER A 367 14.11 64.05 -19.20
C SER A 367 13.72 64.21 -17.71
N ASN A 368 13.52 65.44 -17.24
CA ASN A 368 13.09 65.73 -15.86
C ASN A 368 11.57 65.66 -15.65
N SER A 369 10.81 65.20 -16.65
CA SER A 369 9.35 65.12 -16.57
C SER A 369 8.87 63.88 -15.82
N TYR A 370 7.61 63.92 -15.38
CA TYR A 370 6.96 62.79 -14.74
C TYR A 370 5.48 62.73 -15.12
N ALA A 371 5.02 61.52 -15.44
CA ALA A 371 3.61 61.17 -15.52
C ALA A 371 3.45 59.70 -15.13
N THR A 372 2.29 59.32 -14.61
CA THR A 372 1.97 57.90 -14.42
C THR A 372 1.74 57.25 -15.78
N VAL A 373 2.27 56.05 -15.99
CA VAL A 373 2.11 55.30 -17.25
C VAL A 373 1.15 54.15 -17.04
N LYS A 374 0.09 54.10 -17.85
CA LYS A 374 -0.81 52.96 -18.01
C LYS A 374 -0.37 52.16 -19.23
N TRP A 375 -0.25 50.85 -19.05
CA TRP A 375 0.12 49.94 -20.12
C TRP A 375 -1.10 49.19 -20.63
N SER A 376 -1.15 48.97 -21.94
CA SER A 376 -2.17 48.12 -22.56
C SER A 376 -1.54 47.22 -23.62
N SER A 377 -2.21 46.11 -23.91
CA SER A 377 -1.87 45.21 -25.01
C SER A 377 -3.03 45.14 -25.97
N SER A 378 -2.74 45.14 -27.27
CA SER A 378 -3.76 44.95 -28.31
C SER A 378 -4.22 43.50 -28.46
N SER A 379 -3.56 42.53 -27.82
CA SER A 379 -3.88 41.10 -27.97
C SER A 379 -3.51 40.31 -26.71
N LYS A 380 -4.31 39.29 -26.38
CA LYS A 380 -4.03 38.34 -25.29
C LYS A 380 -2.75 37.52 -25.51
N ALA A 381 -2.20 37.51 -26.73
CA ALA A 381 -0.91 36.91 -27.05
C ALA A 381 0.24 37.45 -26.18
N VAL A 382 0.15 38.70 -25.74
CA VAL A 382 1.12 39.32 -24.83
C VAL A 382 0.40 40.08 -23.73
N THR A 383 0.68 39.75 -22.47
CA THR A 383 0.17 40.49 -21.31
C THR A 383 1.20 41.50 -20.82
N VAL A 384 0.79 42.63 -20.27
CA VAL A 384 1.68 43.68 -19.74
C VAL A 384 1.28 44.08 -18.32
N LYS A 385 2.26 44.14 -17.42
CA LYS A 385 2.09 44.62 -16.03
C LYS A 385 2.17 46.14 -15.94
N SER A 386 1.73 46.72 -14.82
CA SER A 386 1.77 48.17 -14.56
C SER A 386 3.17 48.78 -14.61
N ASP A 387 4.20 47.97 -14.40
CA ASP A 387 5.59 48.37 -14.47
C ASP A 387 6.17 48.30 -15.90
N GLY A 388 5.42 47.80 -16.90
CA GLY A 388 5.89 47.61 -18.28
C GLY A 388 6.57 46.27 -18.56
N THR A 389 6.50 45.31 -17.61
CA THR A 389 6.95 43.93 -17.85
C THR A 389 5.92 43.20 -18.71
N ILE A 390 6.36 42.67 -19.85
CA ILE A 390 5.55 41.92 -20.79
C ILE A 390 5.82 40.42 -20.68
N ALA A 391 4.80 39.60 -20.91
CA ALA A 391 4.91 38.14 -20.95
C ALA A 391 4.24 37.60 -22.21
N ALA A 392 4.96 36.76 -22.96
CA ALA A 392 4.48 36.12 -24.17
C ALA A 392 3.64 34.88 -23.83
N LYS A 393 2.33 34.94 -24.05
CA LYS A 393 1.37 33.90 -23.63
C LYS A 393 0.94 32.98 -24.76
N ALA A 394 0.72 33.53 -25.96
CA ALA A 394 0.32 32.75 -27.13
C ALA A 394 1.08 33.24 -28.36
N ILE A 395 1.25 32.35 -29.34
CA ILE A 395 1.84 32.69 -30.64
C ILE A 395 0.95 33.75 -31.31
N GLY A 396 1.58 34.78 -31.87
CA GLY A 396 0.86 35.89 -32.49
C GLY A 396 1.62 37.21 -32.41
N ARG A 397 0.92 38.32 -32.68
CA ARG A 397 1.49 39.67 -32.57
C ARG A 397 0.64 40.53 -31.66
N ALA A 398 1.27 41.36 -30.85
CA ALA A 398 0.61 42.32 -29.97
C ALA A 398 1.32 43.67 -30.01
N LYS A 399 0.55 44.76 -30.05
CA LYS A 399 1.06 46.13 -29.88
C LYS A 399 0.91 46.51 -28.41
N ILE A 400 2.04 46.63 -27.72
CA ILE A 400 2.09 47.06 -26.33
C ILE A 400 2.21 48.57 -26.30
N THR A 401 1.25 49.25 -25.68
CA THR A 401 1.17 50.71 -25.64
C THR A 401 1.37 51.22 -24.21
N ALA A 402 2.37 52.08 -24.02
CA ALA A 402 2.54 52.90 -22.83
C ALA A 402 1.79 54.22 -23.04
N ARG A 403 0.86 54.56 -22.15
CA ARG A 403 0.08 55.80 -22.18
C ARG A 403 0.25 56.57 -20.88
N THR A 404 0.69 57.82 -20.95
CA THR A 404 0.82 58.70 -19.78
C THR A 404 -0.53 59.23 -19.29
N SER A 405 -0.61 59.74 -18.06
CA SER A 405 -1.81 60.39 -17.50
C SER A 405 -2.29 61.58 -18.34
N ASN A 406 -1.37 62.30 -18.98
CA ASN A 406 -1.67 63.41 -19.91
C ASN A 406 -1.86 62.96 -21.38
N GLY A 407 -2.05 61.66 -21.64
CA GLY A 407 -2.49 61.15 -22.94
C GLY A 407 -1.40 60.87 -23.99
N LYS A 408 -0.12 61.14 -23.71
CA LYS A 408 0.99 60.82 -24.60
C LYS A 408 1.20 59.30 -24.69
N LYS A 409 1.57 58.80 -25.87
CA LYS A 409 1.69 57.36 -26.14
C LYS A 409 3.01 56.99 -26.77
N ALA A 410 3.50 55.80 -26.46
CA ALA A 410 4.52 55.11 -27.23
C ALA A 410 4.16 53.64 -27.32
N SER A 411 4.57 52.95 -28.39
CA SER A 411 4.22 51.55 -28.60
C SER A 411 5.39 50.71 -29.06
N CYS A 412 5.38 49.43 -28.65
CA CYS A 412 6.28 48.40 -29.10
C CYS A 412 5.47 47.25 -29.71
N THR A 413 5.84 46.81 -30.91
CA THR A 413 5.26 45.62 -31.54
C THR A 413 5.99 44.38 -31.06
N VAL A 414 5.28 43.46 -30.42
CA VAL A 414 5.84 42.22 -29.91
C VAL A 414 5.34 41.06 -30.77
N LYS A 415 6.26 40.33 -31.41
CA LYS A 415 5.99 39.08 -32.13
C LYS A 415 6.30 37.92 -31.19
N VAL A 416 5.30 37.08 -30.91
CA VAL A 416 5.47 35.84 -30.15
C VAL A 416 5.63 34.69 -31.13
N THR A 417 6.73 33.96 -30.99
CA THR A 417 7.08 32.77 -31.77
C THR A 417 6.94 31.52 -30.91
N ALA A 418 6.84 30.37 -31.57
CA ALA A 418 6.81 29.07 -30.91
C ALA A 418 8.04 28.87 -30.00
N PRO A 419 7.88 28.20 -28.85
CA PRO A 419 9.00 27.86 -27.98
C PRO A 419 9.88 26.77 -28.60
N ASP A 420 11.07 26.55 -28.04
CA ASP A 420 11.93 25.43 -28.44
C ASP A 420 11.35 24.10 -27.93
N ALA A 421 11.44 23.06 -28.76
CA ALA A 421 11.03 21.71 -28.35
C ALA A 421 11.94 21.19 -27.24
N LYS A 422 11.35 20.77 -26.11
CA LYS A 422 12.04 20.16 -24.97
C LYS A 422 12.17 18.65 -25.13
N SER A 423 11.16 18.00 -25.71
CA SER A 423 11.23 16.58 -26.06
C SER A 423 10.48 16.29 -27.35
N ILE A 424 10.80 15.14 -27.95
CA ILE A 424 10.10 14.54 -29.08
C ILE A 424 9.73 13.11 -28.67
N LYS A 425 8.51 12.67 -28.98
CA LYS A 425 8.03 11.31 -28.72
C LYS A 425 7.52 10.70 -30.02
N LEU A 426 8.00 9.51 -30.36
CA LEU A 426 7.45 8.72 -31.46
C LEU A 426 6.24 7.93 -30.97
N LYS A 427 5.19 7.84 -31.78
CA LYS A 427 4.02 7.00 -31.48
C LYS A 427 4.39 5.51 -31.54
N THR A 428 5.27 5.15 -32.46
CA THR A 428 5.78 3.78 -32.65
C THR A 428 7.26 3.75 -32.28
N THR A 429 7.62 2.96 -31.26
CA THR A 429 9.00 2.79 -30.76
C THR A 429 9.65 1.49 -31.22
N SER A 430 8.85 0.52 -31.67
CA SER A 430 9.33 -0.63 -32.42
C SER A 430 8.27 -1.13 -33.40
N ALA A 431 8.69 -1.70 -34.52
CA ALA A 431 7.81 -2.31 -35.50
C ALA A 431 8.54 -3.37 -36.33
N THR A 432 7.82 -4.41 -36.72
CA THR A 432 8.26 -5.39 -37.71
C THR A 432 7.67 -5.00 -39.07
N VAL A 433 8.51 -4.87 -40.09
CA VAL A 433 8.11 -4.46 -41.44
C VAL A 433 8.70 -5.45 -42.43
N GLU A 434 7.85 -6.08 -43.24
CA GLU A 434 8.28 -7.00 -44.30
C GLU A 434 9.19 -6.29 -45.32
N LYS A 435 10.08 -7.05 -45.97
CA LYS A 435 10.96 -6.52 -47.01
C LYS A 435 10.13 -5.84 -48.11
N GLY A 436 10.48 -4.61 -48.48
CA GLY A 436 9.73 -3.78 -49.44
C GLY A 436 8.56 -3.00 -48.81
N GLY A 437 8.10 -3.40 -47.63
CA GLY A 437 7.06 -2.71 -46.88
C GLY A 437 7.51 -1.32 -46.41
N THR A 438 6.52 -0.44 -46.16
CA THR A 438 6.77 0.91 -45.63
C THR A 438 6.00 1.19 -44.36
N LEU A 439 6.58 2.01 -43.48
CA LEU A 439 5.99 2.45 -42.22
C LEU A 439 6.16 3.96 -42.05
N LYS A 440 5.06 4.68 -41.84
CA LYS A 440 5.10 6.11 -41.52
C LYS A 440 5.22 6.33 -40.01
N LEU A 441 6.35 6.87 -39.56
CA LEU A 441 6.52 7.24 -38.15
C LEU A 441 5.88 8.61 -37.89
N SER A 442 4.92 8.64 -36.96
CA SER A 442 4.35 9.88 -36.42
C SER A 442 5.02 10.27 -35.11
N TYR A 443 5.07 11.58 -34.84
CA TYR A 443 5.74 12.14 -33.66
C TYR A 443 4.93 13.28 -33.04
N ALA A 444 5.13 13.50 -31.74
CA ALA A 444 4.61 14.64 -31.01
C ALA A 444 5.77 15.40 -30.34
N LEU A 445 5.69 16.73 -30.34
CA LEU A 445 6.65 17.60 -29.65
C LEU A 445 6.11 18.00 -28.28
N ASN A 446 7.01 18.24 -27.33
CA ASN A 446 6.65 18.85 -26.06
C ASN A 446 7.45 20.16 -25.87
N PRO A 447 6.79 21.31 -25.67
CA PRO A 447 5.33 21.51 -25.78
C PRO A 447 4.81 21.27 -27.20
N SER A 448 3.50 21.01 -27.33
CA SER A 448 2.86 20.59 -28.60
C SER A 448 2.95 21.61 -29.74
N ASP A 449 3.07 22.89 -29.41
CA ASP A 449 3.25 24.00 -30.35
C ASP A 449 4.71 24.42 -30.54
N ALA A 450 5.66 23.61 -30.07
CA ALA A 450 7.08 23.90 -30.21
C ALA A 450 7.51 23.92 -31.68
N ALA A 451 8.48 24.79 -31.98
CA ALA A 451 9.14 24.78 -33.28
C ALA A 451 10.29 23.76 -33.26
N GLY A 452 10.44 23.00 -34.35
CA GLY A 452 11.58 22.10 -34.52
C GLY A 452 11.53 21.36 -35.85
N LYS A 453 12.56 21.52 -36.68
CA LYS A 453 12.72 20.71 -37.90
C LYS A 453 13.29 19.35 -37.51
N VAL A 454 12.48 18.31 -37.60
CA VAL A 454 12.91 16.93 -37.32
C VAL A 454 13.79 16.43 -38.47
N LYS A 455 15.02 16.05 -38.14
CA LYS A 455 15.95 15.33 -39.03
C LYS A 455 15.85 13.84 -38.74
N TRP A 456 15.65 13.05 -39.78
CA TRP A 456 15.54 11.60 -39.70
C TRP A 456 16.85 10.94 -40.12
N SER A 457 17.25 9.89 -39.40
CA SER A 457 18.37 9.04 -39.76
C SER A 457 18.09 7.58 -39.44
N THR A 458 18.88 6.67 -40.02
CA THR A 458 18.82 5.22 -39.76
C THR A 458 20.21 4.75 -39.32
N SER A 459 20.27 3.82 -38.36
CA SER A 459 21.53 3.18 -37.96
C SER A 459 22.06 2.21 -39.00
N ASN A 460 21.20 1.66 -39.87
CA ASN A 460 21.61 0.71 -40.91
C ASN A 460 20.76 0.90 -42.17
N LYS A 461 21.31 1.62 -43.15
CA LYS A 461 20.66 1.90 -44.45
C LYS A 461 20.44 0.65 -45.31
N LYS A 462 21.18 -0.44 -45.08
CA LYS A 462 20.99 -1.71 -45.81
C LYS A 462 19.72 -2.42 -45.35
N VAL A 463 19.36 -2.29 -44.06
CA VAL A 463 18.15 -2.90 -43.48
C VAL A 463 16.93 -2.01 -43.68
N ALA A 464 17.00 -0.73 -43.33
CA ALA A 464 15.88 0.20 -43.50
C ALA A 464 16.35 1.63 -43.75
N ILE A 465 15.68 2.32 -44.66
CA ILE A 465 15.90 3.75 -44.95
C ILE A 465 14.72 4.59 -44.48
N VAL A 466 14.94 5.89 -44.22
CA VAL A 466 13.89 6.83 -43.83
C VAL A 466 14.01 8.12 -44.63
N ASN A 467 12.91 8.66 -45.13
CA ASN A 467 12.90 9.91 -45.88
C ASN A 467 12.71 11.15 -44.97
N SER A 468 12.77 12.35 -45.55
CA SER A 468 12.63 13.63 -44.82
C SER A 468 11.27 13.80 -44.15
N LYS A 469 10.25 13.06 -44.58
CA LYS A 469 8.91 13.06 -44.00
C LYS A 469 8.78 12.00 -42.88
N GLY A 470 9.78 11.17 -42.61
CA GLY A 470 9.69 10.08 -41.60
C GLY A 470 8.99 8.82 -42.09
N GLN A 471 8.92 8.61 -43.41
CA GLN A 471 8.48 7.34 -43.98
C GLN A 471 9.68 6.40 -44.09
N VAL A 472 9.56 5.24 -43.47
CA VAL A 472 10.57 4.18 -43.40
C VAL A 472 10.26 3.14 -44.47
N THR A 473 11.28 2.64 -45.17
CA THR A 473 11.18 1.53 -46.12
C THR A 473 12.14 0.44 -45.70
N ALA A 474 11.62 -0.78 -45.52
CA ALA A 474 12.41 -1.98 -45.24
C ALA A 474 13.07 -2.51 -46.52
N LYS A 475 14.38 -2.75 -46.47
CA LYS A 475 15.20 -3.15 -47.63
C LYS A 475 15.75 -4.57 -47.55
N ALA A 476 16.25 -4.96 -46.39
CA ALA A 476 16.85 -6.27 -46.18
C ALA A 476 16.61 -6.73 -44.74
N SER A 477 16.67 -8.04 -44.52
CA SER A 477 16.49 -8.66 -43.21
C SER A 477 17.51 -8.13 -42.18
N GLY A 478 17.08 -8.03 -40.93
CA GLY A 478 17.89 -7.53 -39.83
C GLY A 478 17.20 -6.40 -39.06
N THR A 479 17.96 -5.66 -38.25
CA THR A 479 17.41 -4.57 -37.43
C THR A 479 18.07 -3.22 -37.74
N ALA A 480 17.26 -2.17 -37.87
CA ALA A 480 17.71 -0.79 -38.01
C ALA A 480 17.01 0.11 -36.98
N THR A 481 17.73 1.05 -36.39
CA THR A 481 17.14 2.07 -35.51
C THR A 481 16.96 3.37 -36.27
N ILE A 482 15.70 3.79 -36.42
CA ILE A 482 15.33 5.08 -37.00
C ILE A 482 15.32 6.13 -35.89
N THR A 483 16.07 7.21 -36.09
CA THR A 483 16.17 8.31 -35.12
C THR A 483 15.53 9.58 -35.67
N ALA A 484 14.58 10.14 -34.93
CA ALA A 484 14.02 11.46 -35.13
C ALA A 484 14.76 12.45 -34.21
N LYS A 485 15.48 13.42 -34.78
CA LYS A 485 16.34 14.34 -34.03
C LYS A 485 16.04 15.80 -34.34
N ILE A 486 15.91 16.65 -33.31
CA ILE A 486 15.77 18.11 -33.44
C ILE A 486 17.08 18.80 -33.06
N SER A 487 17.66 18.41 -31.91
CA SER A 487 18.94 18.91 -31.41
C SER A 487 19.74 17.76 -30.80
N SER A 488 20.97 18.00 -30.32
CA SER A 488 21.77 16.97 -29.64
C SER A 488 21.07 16.37 -28.42
N LYS A 489 20.27 17.17 -27.71
CA LYS A 489 19.55 16.77 -26.49
C LYS A 489 18.11 16.28 -26.72
N VAL A 490 17.56 16.50 -27.92
CA VAL A 490 16.14 16.21 -28.23
C VAL A 490 16.06 15.24 -29.40
N SER A 491 15.92 13.95 -29.07
CA SER A 491 15.77 12.87 -30.05
C SER A 491 14.87 11.74 -29.54
N ALA A 492 14.28 10.99 -30.45
CA ALA A 492 13.54 9.76 -30.17
C ALA A 492 13.91 8.68 -31.19
N LYS A 493 13.84 7.42 -30.79
CA LYS A 493 14.28 6.26 -31.57
C LYS A 493 13.14 5.27 -31.77
N CYS A 494 13.12 4.64 -32.93
CA CYS A 494 12.23 3.52 -33.25
C CYS A 494 13.05 2.35 -33.81
N LYS A 495 12.88 1.15 -33.26
CA LYS A 495 13.53 -0.07 -33.74
C LYS A 495 12.69 -0.71 -34.85
N ILE A 496 13.26 -0.85 -36.03
CA ILE A 496 12.65 -1.52 -37.18
C ILE A 496 13.31 -2.88 -37.33
N THR A 497 12.50 -3.92 -37.29
CA THR A 497 12.92 -5.30 -37.53
C THR A 497 12.36 -5.76 -38.87
N VAL A 498 13.22 -6.23 -39.76
CA VAL A 498 12.83 -6.86 -41.01
C VAL A 498 13.09 -8.36 -40.83
N PRO A 499 12.05 -9.21 -40.83
CA PRO A 499 12.20 -10.63 -40.54
C PRO A 499 13.05 -11.31 -41.61
N VAL A 500 13.77 -12.35 -41.22
CA VAL A 500 14.44 -13.25 -42.16
C VAL A 500 13.41 -14.26 -42.62
N ARG A 501 13.17 -14.33 -43.94
CA ARG A 501 12.25 -15.28 -44.55
C ARG A 501 13.01 -16.45 -45.16
N ALA A 502 12.46 -17.65 -45.06
CA ALA A 502 13.01 -18.86 -45.63
C ALA A 502 13.06 -18.74 -47.15
N THR A 503 14.14 -19.24 -47.73
CA THR A 503 14.38 -19.40 -49.16
C THR A 503 14.48 -20.87 -49.57
N GLY A 504 14.36 -21.80 -48.62
CA GLY A 504 14.32 -23.23 -48.84
C GLY A 504 14.01 -23.99 -47.55
N ILE A 505 13.64 -25.25 -47.69
CA ILE A 505 13.39 -26.19 -46.60
C ILE A 505 13.97 -27.55 -47.00
N ALA A 506 14.48 -28.31 -46.03
CA ALA A 506 14.96 -29.67 -46.22
C ALA A 506 14.48 -30.57 -45.07
N VAL A 507 14.15 -31.83 -45.36
CA VAL A 507 13.90 -32.87 -44.37
C VAL A 507 15.15 -33.77 -44.29
N THR A 508 15.51 -34.24 -43.09
CA THR A 508 16.80 -34.90 -42.83
C THR A 508 17.05 -36.18 -43.61
N ASP A 509 15.99 -36.94 -43.94
CA ASP A 509 16.09 -38.23 -44.63
C ASP A 509 15.11 -38.28 -45.81
N SER A 510 15.54 -38.88 -46.93
CA SER A 510 14.70 -39.00 -48.13
C SER A 510 13.75 -40.20 -48.09
N ILE A 511 14.13 -41.28 -47.41
CA ILE A 511 13.32 -42.49 -47.23
C ILE A 511 13.47 -42.97 -45.78
N ARG A 512 12.36 -43.39 -45.16
CA ARG A 512 12.35 -43.99 -43.82
C ARG A 512 11.40 -45.17 -43.76
N PHE A 513 11.80 -46.19 -43.02
CA PHE A 513 10.99 -47.37 -42.75
C PHE A 513 10.41 -47.28 -41.33
N VAL A 514 9.14 -47.63 -41.17
CA VAL A 514 8.48 -47.68 -39.86
C VAL A 514 7.54 -48.88 -39.81
N SER A 515 7.55 -49.63 -38.71
CA SER A 515 6.60 -50.72 -38.51
C SER A 515 5.21 -50.18 -38.18
N ALA A 516 4.15 -50.91 -38.52
CA ALA A 516 2.81 -50.55 -38.10
C ALA A 516 2.72 -50.49 -36.56
N GLY A 517 2.28 -49.35 -36.01
CA GLY A 517 2.22 -49.07 -34.57
C GLY A 517 3.39 -48.24 -34.03
N GLU A 518 4.52 -48.18 -34.75
CA GLU A 518 5.73 -47.49 -34.30
C GLU A 518 5.82 -46.03 -34.79
N THR A 519 6.72 -45.25 -34.18
CA THR A 519 6.91 -43.83 -34.51
C THR A 519 8.35 -43.44 -34.82
N ILE A 520 8.52 -42.49 -35.73
CA ILE A 520 9.79 -41.83 -36.06
C ILE A 520 9.62 -40.31 -36.03
N ASN A 521 10.70 -39.56 -35.84
CA ASN A 521 10.66 -38.09 -35.92
C ASN A 521 11.38 -37.61 -37.18
N LEU A 522 10.72 -36.72 -37.93
CA LEU A 522 11.33 -35.97 -39.02
C LEU A 522 11.62 -34.54 -38.57
N THR A 523 12.77 -34.01 -38.97
CA THR A 523 13.16 -32.63 -38.68
C THR A 523 13.26 -31.83 -39.97
N ALA A 524 12.62 -30.66 -40.00
CA ALA A 524 12.73 -29.71 -41.10
C ALA A 524 13.78 -28.64 -40.78
N LYS A 525 14.71 -28.41 -41.69
CA LYS A 525 15.70 -27.32 -41.62
C LYS A 525 15.34 -26.24 -42.63
N LEU A 526 15.10 -25.03 -42.15
CA LEU A 526 14.91 -23.86 -43.01
C LEU A 526 16.25 -23.31 -43.47
N THR A 527 16.29 -22.79 -44.69
CA THR A 527 17.43 -22.05 -45.25
C THR A 527 17.03 -20.61 -45.47
N PRO A 528 17.72 -19.60 -44.92
CA PRO A 528 18.74 -19.73 -43.88
C PRO A 528 18.13 -20.21 -42.55
N SER A 529 18.95 -20.79 -41.67
CA SER A 529 18.50 -21.46 -40.43
C SER A 529 17.83 -20.54 -39.41
N ASN A 530 18.02 -19.22 -39.52
CA ASN A 530 17.37 -18.21 -38.69
C ASN A 530 16.10 -17.60 -39.31
N ALA A 531 15.59 -18.19 -40.39
CA ALA A 531 14.29 -17.85 -40.94
C ALA A 531 13.19 -18.13 -39.90
N VAL A 532 12.20 -17.24 -39.83
CA VAL A 532 11.13 -17.29 -38.82
C VAL A 532 9.82 -17.86 -39.38
N ASP A 533 9.86 -18.46 -40.57
CA ASP A 533 8.69 -19.02 -41.23
C ASP A 533 8.19 -20.27 -40.52
N LYS A 534 6.87 -20.40 -40.44
CA LYS A 534 6.22 -21.54 -39.82
C LYS A 534 6.32 -22.74 -40.74
N VAL A 535 6.82 -23.86 -40.23
CA VAL A 535 6.78 -25.16 -40.91
C VAL A 535 5.46 -25.86 -40.60
N THR A 536 4.83 -26.42 -41.63
CA THR A 536 3.60 -27.22 -41.53
C THR A 536 3.86 -28.60 -42.12
N TRP A 537 3.41 -29.65 -41.44
CA TRP A 537 3.63 -31.04 -41.86
C TRP A 537 2.35 -31.66 -42.44
N ILE A 538 2.48 -32.43 -43.50
CA ILE A 538 1.36 -33.03 -44.26
C ILE A 538 1.73 -34.47 -44.61
N SER A 539 0.80 -35.41 -44.44
CA SER A 539 0.92 -36.77 -44.98
C SER A 539 0.07 -36.92 -46.23
N SER A 540 0.62 -37.50 -47.28
CA SER A 540 -0.12 -37.89 -48.49
C SER A 540 -1.13 -39.02 -48.25
N ASN A 541 -0.88 -39.89 -47.26
CA ASN A 541 -1.80 -40.94 -46.85
C ASN A 541 -1.71 -41.19 -45.35
N SER A 542 -2.56 -40.49 -44.59
CA SER A 542 -2.59 -40.55 -43.12
C SER A 542 -3.13 -41.86 -42.54
N SER A 543 -3.71 -42.73 -43.38
CA SER A 543 -4.12 -44.08 -43.02
C SER A 543 -2.95 -45.08 -43.07
N VAL A 544 -1.92 -44.77 -43.86
CA VAL A 544 -0.66 -45.54 -43.93
C VAL A 544 0.34 -44.97 -42.92
N ALA A 545 0.65 -43.67 -42.97
CA ALA A 545 1.47 -42.99 -41.96
C ALA A 545 0.95 -41.58 -41.66
N SER A 546 0.71 -41.24 -40.39
CA SER A 546 0.25 -39.89 -39.99
C SER A 546 1.38 -39.06 -39.40
N VAL A 547 1.36 -37.74 -39.60
CA VAL A 547 2.34 -36.78 -39.05
C VAL A 547 1.67 -35.69 -38.21
N ASP A 548 2.30 -35.29 -37.11
CA ASP A 548 1.83 -34.19 -36.25
C ASP A 548 2.47 -32.83 -36.60
N GLY A 549 2.06 -31.77 -35.89
CA GLY A 549 2.57 -30.41 -36.12
C GLY A 549 4.05 -30.19 -35.85
N ASN A 550 4.73 -31.14 -35.18
CA ASN A 550 6.15 -31.08 -34.85
C ASN A 550 7.01 -32.02 -35.72
N GLY A 551 6.40 -32.79 -36.63
CA GLY A 551 7.10 -33.72 -37.52
C GLY A 551 7.23 -35.15 -37.00
N LYS A 552 6.48 -35.53 -35.95
CA LYS A 552 6.43 -36.92 -35.49
C LYS A 552 5.52 -37.73 -36.39
N VAL A 553 6.05 -38.80 -36.99
CA VAL A 553 5.36 -39.70 -37.92
C VAL A 553 5.03 -41.02 -37.22
N THR A 554 3.81 -41.52 -37.38
CA THR A 554 3.33 -42.81 -36.84
C THR A 554 2.92 -43.71 -38.00
N GLY A 555 3.54 -44.90 -38.10
CA GLY A 555 3.14 -45.94 -39.05
C GLY A 555 1.86 -46.63 -38.59
N LYS A 556 0.89 -46.83 -39.48
CA LYS A 556 -0.44 -47.37 -39.12
C LYS A 556 -0.79 -48.66 -39.85
N LYS A 557 -0.51 -48.74 -41.16
CA LYS A 557 -0.84 -49.88 -42.00
C LYS A 557 0.22 -50.03 -43.08
N ALA A 558 0.52 -51.27 -43.50
CA ALA A 558 1.41 -51.51 -44.64
C ALA A 558 1.04 -50.66 -45.86
N GLY A 559 2.05 -50.06 -46.48
CA GLY A 559 1.93 -49.17 -47.63
C GLY A 559 2.99 -48.07 -47.62
N ILE A 560 2.91 -47.18 -48.61
CA ILE A 560 3.84 -46.06 -48.75
C ILE A 560 3.07 -44.75 -48.52
N ALA A 561 3.63 -43.85 -47.72
CA ALA A 561 3.11 -42.51 -47.50
C ALA A 561 4.25 -41.49 -47.56
N GLU A 562 4.11 -40.48 -48.40
CA GLU A 562 5.00 -39.33 -48.45
C GLU A 562 4.61 -38.29 -47.38
N ILE A 563 5.57 -37.90 -46.54
CA ILE A 563 5.43 -36.87 -45.50
C ILE A 563 6.14 -35.59 -45.96
N ARG A 564 5.38 -34.51 -46.15
CA ARG A 564 5.87 -33.21 -46.63
C ARG A 564 5.96 -32.18 -45.50
N ALA A 565 7.08 -31.45 -45.42
CA ALA A 565 7.24 -30.24 -44.62
C ALA A 565 7.13 -29.01 -45.53
N VAL A 566 6.29 -28.05 -45.16
CA VAL A 566 5.99 -26.85 -45.96
C VAL A 566 6.27 -25.58 -45.17
N ALA A 567 7.08 -24.67 -45.72
CA ALA A 567 7.31 -23.32 -45.19
C ALA A 567 7.08 -22.27 -46.28
N GLY A 568 5.90 -21.64 -46.25
CA GLY A 568 5.47 -20.72 -47.31
C GLY A 568 5.29 -21.46 -48.64
N LYS A 569 6.11 -21.14 -49.63
CA LYS A 569 6.10 -21.78 -50.97
C LYS A 569 7.12 -22.92 -51.13
N TYR A 570 7.93 -23.18 -50.11
CA TYR A 570 8.98 -24.20 -50.18
C TYR A 570 8.48 -25.45 -49.48
N GLU A 571 8.73 -26.60 -50.09
CA GLU A 571 8.39 -27.91 -49.54
C GLU A 571 9.56 -28.88 -49.68
N ALA A 572 9.62 -29.84 -48.76
CA ALA A 572 10.54 -30.98 -48.80
C ALA A 572 9.81 -32.21 -48.28
N ALA A 573 10.12 -33.38 -48.83
CA ALA A 573 9.39 -34.60 -48.56
C ALA A 573 10.32 -35.74 -48.12
N CYS A 574 9.75 -36.66 -47.36
CA CYS A 574 10.34 -37.94 -46.99
C CYS A 574 9.34 -39.05 -47.33
N THR A 575 9.76 -40.06 -48.07
CA THR A 575 8.94 -41.24 -48.33
C THR A 575 9.01 -42.16 -47.12
N VAL A 576 7.86 -42.40 -46.49
CA VAL A 576 7.74 -43.31 -45.35
C VAL A 576 7.08 -44.59 -45.82
N GLN A 577 7.83 -45.69 -45.79
CA GLN A 577 7.33 -47.01 -46.11
C GLN A 577 6.97 -47.74 -44.82
N VAL A 578 5.69 -48.05 -44.68
CA VAL A 578 5.13 -48.85 -43.59
C VAL A 578 4.97 -50.27 -44.07
N THR A 579 5.39 -51.25 -43.28
CA THR A 579 5.35 -52.66 -43.70
C THR A 579 4.70 -53.54 -42.64
N GLU A 580 4.08 -54.62 -43.10
CA GLU A 580 3.52 -55.71 -42.30
C GLU A 580 4.32 -56.97 -42.68
N GLY A 581 5.23 -57.41 -41.79
CA GLY A 581 6.12 -58.54 -42.03
C GLY A 581 7.48 -58.39 -41.32
N LEU A 582 8.12 -59.52 -41.03
CA LEU A 582 9.42 -59.58 -40.35
C LEU A 582 10.54 -59.26 -41.36
N TRP A 583 11.37 -58.25 -41.06
CA TRP A 583 12.56 -57.93 -41.86
C TRP A 583 13.77 -58.74 -41.35
N LEU A 584 14.63 -59.20 -42.25
CA LEU A 584 15.99 -59.66 -41.95
C LEU A 584 16.98 -58.68 -42.57
N ASP A 585 17.55 -57.82 -41.74
CA ASP A 585 18.65 -56.91 -42.08
C ASP A 585 19.99 -57.62 -41.81
N ILE A 586 20.78 -57.91 -42.85
CA ILE A 586 22.06 -58.62 -42.73
C ILE A 586 23.19 -57.59 -42.66
N SER A 587 23.36 -56.97 -41.49
CA SER A 587 24.47 -56.04 -41.23
C SER A 587 25.61 -56.62 -40.38
N GLU A 588 25.40 -57.73 -39.64
CA GLU A 588 26.44 -58.46 -38.89
C GLU A 588 26.23 -59.98 -38.99
N GLY A 589 27.31 -60.78 -39.03
CA GLY A 589 27.31 -62.15 -39.57
C GLY A 589 26.46 -63.24 -38.88
N VAL A 590 26.19 -64.28 -39.67
CA VAL A 590 25.40 -65.52 -39.48
C VAL A 590 23.87 -65.37 -39.66
N ILE A 591 23.35 -66.10 -40.66
CA ILE A 591 21.94 -66.17 -41.07
C ILE A 591 21.19 -67.18 -40.22
N SER A 592 19.93 -66.89 -39.85
CA SER A 592 18.91 -67.92 -39.60
C SER A 592 17.52 -67.35 -39.86
N VAL A 593 16.75 -68.01 -40.73
CA VAL A 593 15.33 -67.71 -41.04
C VAL A 593 14.45 -68.78 -40.40
N TYR A 594 13.40 -68.40 -39.68
CA TYR A 594 12.25 -69.30 -39.45
C TYR A 594 10.92 -68.55 -39.57
N GLY A 595 10.03 -69.10 -40.40
CA GLY A 595 8.59 -68.96 -40.24
C GLY A 595 8.07 -70.04 -39.29
N GLY A 596 7.10 -69.69 -38.45
CA GLY A 596 6.47 -70.64 -37.51
C GLY A 596 7.27 -70.92 -36.23
N ASN A 597 7.38 -69.92 -35.34
CA ASN A 597 7.68 -70.04 -33.90
C ASN A 597 8.99 -70.75 -33.46
N ARG A 598 10.18 -70.24 -33.86
CA ARG A 598 11.45 -70.06 -33.08
C ARG A 598 12.71 -70.27 -33.95
N VAL A 599 13.75 -69.45 -33.71
CA VAL A 599 15.11 -69.57 -34.29
C VAL A 599 16.13 -69.66 -33.15
N SER A 600 17.14 -70.53 -33.23
CA SER A 600 18.26 -70.64 -32.28
C SER A 600 19.64 -70.78 -32.94
N GLN A 601 20.68 -70.17 -32.35
CA GLN A 601 22.10 -70.20 -32.76
C GLN A 601 22.74 -71.59 -32.58
N GLY A 602 23.53 -72.05 -33.55
CA GLY A 602 24.36 -73.26 -33.45
C GLY A 602 25.75 -73.07 -34.09
N ALA A 603 26.80 -73.50 -33.39
CA ALA A 603 28.20 -73.24 -33.70
C ALA A 603 28.85 -74.24 -34.68
N THR A 604 30.02 -73.81 -35.17
CA THR A 604 30.88 -74.29 -36.26
C THR A 604 31.52 -75.69 -36.13
N ARG A 605 31.89 -76.26 -37.30
CA ARG A 605 33.15 -77.02 -37.49
C ARG A 605 33.72 -76.79 -38.90
N ASN A 606 35.00 -76.40 -38.98
CA ASN A 606 35.85 -76.38 -40.20
C ASN A 606 35.49 -75.41 -41.35
N GLY A 607 34.98 -74.20 -41.06
CA GLY A 607 35.09 -73.08 -42.01
C GLY A 607 34.34 -73.21 -43.34
N VAL A 608 33.50 -74.24 -43.49
CA VAL A 608 32.53 -74.38 -44.57
C VAL A 608 31.15 -74.27 -43.93
N TYR A 609 30.35 -73.30 -44.38
CA TYR A 609 28.93 -73.23 -44.05
C TYR A 609 28.15 -73.76 -45.25
N GLY A 610 27.39 -74.81 -45.04
CA GLY A 610 26.27 -75.19 -45.91
C GLY A 610 25.02 -75.38 -45.05
N PHE A 611 23.85 -75.12 -45.62
CA PHE A 611 22.56 -75.32 -44.93
C PHE A 611 21.49 -75.85 -45.90
N GLU A 612 20.84 -76.94 -45.53
CA GLU A 612 19.68 -77.52 -46.24
C GLU A 612 18.36 -76.90 -45.76
N TYR A 613 17.36 -76.85 -46.64
CA TYR A 613 16.03 -76.28 -46.39
C TYR A 613 14.91 -77.32 -46.58
N TYR A 614 13.87 -77.26 -45.73
CA TYR A 614 12.64 -78.07 -45.82
C TYR A 614 11.40 -77.20 -45.57
N THR A 615 10.36 -77.33 -46.39
CA THR A 615 9.04 -76.70 -46.15
C THR A 615 7.91 -77.70 -46.26
N TYR A 616 7.02 -77.69 -45.27
CA TYR A 616 5.68 -78.27 -45.34
C TYR A 616 4.67 -77.12 -45.37
N ASP A 617 4.02 -76.95 -46.53
CA ASP A 617 2.70 -76.30 -46.67
C ASP A 617 2.56 -74.85 -46.15
N THR A 618 2.96 -73.86 -46.97
CA THR A 618 2.31 -72.53 -47.03
C THR A 618 2.64 -71.86 -48.38
N ASP A 619 1.61 -71.34 -49.04
CA ASP A 619 1.67 -70.61 -50.31
C ASP A 619 2.69 -69.45 -50.27
N THR A 620 3.59 -69.42 -51.26
CA THR A 620 4.56 -68.34 -51.59
C THR A 620 5.71 -68.08 -50.60
N GLY A 621 6.79 -68.87 -50.73
CA GLY A 621 8.09 -68.54 -50.12
C GLY A 621 8.86 -67.51 -50.95
N VAL A 622 8.79 -66.22 -50.58
CA VAL A 622 9.66 -65.19 -51.14
C VAL A 622 10.81 -64.93 -50.18
N THR A 623 12.05 -65.25 -50.58
CA THR A 623 13.25 -64.90 -49.82
C THR A 623 13.90 -63.68 -50.49
N ILE A 624 13.89 -62.54 -49.79
CA ILE A 624 14.57 -61.33 -50.24
C ILE A 624 15.96 -61.32 -49.62
N VAL A 625 17.00 -61.29 -50.45
CA VAL A 625 18.39 -61.24 -49.99
C VAL A 625 18.97 -59.87 -50.35
N GLN A 626 19.21 -59.05 -49.33
CA GLN A 626 19.87 -57.77 -49.46
C GLN A 626 21.16 -57.79 -48.63
N SER A 627 22.32 -57.66 -49.28
CA SER A 627 23.62 -57.65 -48.61
C SER A 627 24.25 -56.26 -48.61
N ASN A 628 24.96 -55.92 -47.54
CA ASN A 628 25.82 -54.73 -47.52
C ASN A 628 26.98 -54.88 -48.52
N LYS A 629 27.32 -53.82 -49.26
CA LYS A 629 28.21 -53.82 -50.45
C LYS A 629 29.61 -54.41 -50.28
N ASP A 630 30.04 -54.69 -49.04
CA ASP A 630 31.45 -54.93 -48.69
C ASP A 630 31.76 -56.38 -48.25
N LYS A 631 30.77 -57.30 -48.21
CA LYS A 631 30.98 -58.71 -47.78
C LYS A 631 30.27 -59.70 -48.70
N SER A 632 30.87 -60.87 -48.91
CA SER A 632 30.34 -61.97 -49.73
C SER A 632 29.91 -63.17 -48.87
N TYR A 633 28.99 -64.01 -49.38
CA TYR A 633 28.35 -65.10 -48.62
C TYR A 633 28.07 -66.33 -49.50
N ASN A 634 28.12 -67.55 -48.94
CA ASN A 634 27.56 -68.75 -49.57
C ASN A 634 26.06 -68.88 -49.25
N LEU A 635 25.26 -69.28 -50.23
CA LEU A 635 23.82 -69.47 -50.11
C LEU A 635 23.41 -70.84 -50.69
N ASP A 636 22.85 -71.70 -49.85
CA ASP A 636 22.31 -72.99 -50.27
C ASP A 636 20.77 -72.97 -50.15
N ILE A 637 20.09 -73.48 -51.18
CA ILE A 637 18.63 -73.51 -51.30
C ILE A 637 18.22 -74.93 -51.71
N GLY A 638 17.39 -75.63 -50.93
CA GLY A 638 17.01 -77.02 -51.21
C GLY A 638 15.50 -77.31 -51.07
N GLN A 639 14.99 -78.27 -51.83
CA GLN A 639 13.71 -78.97 -51.62
C GLN A 639 13.85 -80.46 -51.97
N HIS A 640 13.36 -81.34 -51.10
CA HIS A 640 13.35 -82.80 -51.31
C HIS A 640 11.89 -83.29 -51.36
N MET A 641 11.53 -84.01 -52.44
CA MET A 641 10.31 -84.79 -52.69
C MET A 641 9.12 -84.15 -53.42
N ASP A 642 8.51 -84.99 -54.27
CA ASP A 642 7.40 -84.79 -55.20
C ASP A 642 6.31 -83.83 -54.72
N THR A 643 6.19 -82.68 -55.39
CA THR A 643 4.95 -81.91 -55.35
C THR A 643 4.53 -81.54 -56.77
N THR A 644 3.34 -82.02 -57.15
CA THR A 644 2.66 -81.68 -58.40
C THR A 644 2.24 -80.20 -58.39
N ASP A 645 2.65 -79.48 -59.44
CA ASP A 645 2.22 -78.14 -59.89
C ASP A 645 2.74 -76.87 -59.16
N GLY A 646 3.27 -75.93 -59.96
CA GLY A 646 3.34 -74.48 -59.70
C GLY A 646 4.70 -73.88 -59.28
N GLU A 647 5.04 -72.67 -59.75
CA GLU A 647 6.25 -71.89 -59.41
C GLU A 647 6.40 -71.65 -57.89
N LYS A 648 7.52 -72.05 -57.26
CA LYS A 648 7.63 -72.07 -55.79
C LYS A 648 8.85 -71.37 -55.16
N ILE A 649 9.89 -70.99 -55.92
CA ILE A 649 11.06 -70.28 -55.36
C ILE A 649 11.37 -69.01 -56.15
N ARG A 650 11.22 -67.84 -55.51
CA ARG A 650 11.65 -66.54 -56.04
C ARG A 650 12.69 -65.91 -55.11
N VAL A 651 13.87 -65.64 -55.66
CA VAL A 651 14.97 -64.95 -54.98
C VAL A 651 15.10 -63.56 -55.59
N ILE A 652 14.92 -62.52 -54.77
CA ILE A 652 15.04 -61.13 -55.21
C ILE A 652 16.39 -60.57 -54.74
N LEU A 653 17.21 -60.13 -55.70
CA LEU A 653 18.58 -59.64 -55.50
C LEU A 653 18.61 -58.10 -55.58
N GLY A 654 19.07 -57.46 -54.50
CA GLY A 654 19.10 -56.00 -54.35
C GLY A 654 20.49 -55.43 -54.02
N GLY A 655 21.48 -55.67 -54.87
CA GLY A 655 22.89 -55.27 -54.65
C GLY A 655 23.73 -56.34 -53.97
N ALA A 656 23.43 -57.62 -54.24
CA ALA A 656 23.96 -58.78 -53.55
C ALA A 656 25.36 -59.21 -54.03
N LYS A 657 26.23 -59.64 -53.11
CA LYS A 657 27.49 -60.36 -53.40
C LYS A 657 27.46 -61.76 -52.82
N ILE A 658 27.47 -62.78 -53.67
CA ILE A 658 27.34 -64.20 -53.30
C ILE A 658 28.58 -64.95 -53.80
N ASP A 659 29.23 -65.71 -52.93
CA ASP A 659 30.38 -66.54 -53.29
C ASP A 659 29.93 -67.83 -54.00
N TRP A 660 28.94 -68.53 -53.45
CA TRP A 660 28.40 -69.72 -54.10
C TRP A 660 26.90 -69.82 -53.88
N LEU A 661 26.16 -70.10 -54.94
CA LEU A 661 24.72 -70.35 -54.91
C LEU A 661 24.46 -71.81 -55.28
N SER A 662 24.15 -72.66 -54.31
CA SER A 662 23.69 -74.03 -54.56
C SER A 662 22.17 -74.07 -54.51
N ILE A 663 21.56 -74.69 -55.51
CA ILE A 663 20.12 -74.87 -55.58
C ILE A 663 19.82 -76.34 -55.87
N TRP A 664 19.02 -76.96 -55.02
CA TRP A 664 18.50 -78.31 -55.21
C TRP A 664 16.98 -78.26 -55.23
N SER A 665 16.35 -78.39 -56.39
CA SER A 665 14.89 -78.29 -56.49
C SER A 665 14.36 -79.01 -57.74
N ASN A 666 13.20 -79.67 -57.59
CA ASN A 666 12.46 -80.25 -58.71
C ASN A 666 11.55 -79.23 -59.44
N ASP A 667 11.41 -78.01 -58.89
CA ASP A 667 10.48 -76.97 -59.36
C ASP A 667 11.18 -75.84 -60.13
N LYS A 668 10.38 -74.93 -60.72
CA LYS A 668 10.86 -73.71 -61.38
C LYS A 668 11.40 -72.71 -60.35
N VAL A 669 12.63 -72.25 -60.58
CA VAL A 669 13.30 -71.24 -59.75
C VAL A 669 13.44 -69.93 -60.52
N ILE A 670 13.07 -68.82 -59.89
CA ILE A 670 13.21 -67.47 -60.45
C ILE A 670 14.25 -66.69 -59.63
N LEU A 671 15.33 -66.29 -60.30
CA LEU A 671 16.27 -65.31 -59.80
C LEU A 671 15.92 -63.95 -60.42
N GLU A 672 15.54 -62.99 -59.59
CA GLU A 672 15.08 -61.66 -60.01
C GLU A 672 16.04 -60.57 -59.52
N ALA A 673 16.73 -59.90 -60.45
CA ALA A 673 17.61 -58.77 -60.13
C ALA A 673 16.82 -57.45 -60.15
N MET A 674 16.79 -56.72 -59.03
CA MET A 674 16.07 -55.44 -58.92
C MET A 674 16.69 -54.37 -59.84
N GLU A 675 15.83 -53.57 -60.46
CA GLU A 675 16.22 -52.46 -61.33
C GLU A 675 17.23 -51.53 -60.62
N GLY A 676 18.28 -51.10 -61.34
CA GLY A 676 19.31 -50.21 -60.82
C GLY A 676 20.30 -50.82 -59.83
N THR A 677 20.27 -52.15 -59.63
CA THR A 677 21.21 -52.87 -58.76
C THR A 677 22.26 -53.65 -59.55
N GLU A 678 23.47 -53.75 -58.99
CA GLU A 678 24.54 -54.61 -59.48
C GLU A 678 24.73 -55.78 -58.51
N ASN A 679 24.63 -57.01 -59.02
CA ASN A 679 24.70 -58.24 -58.25
C ASN A 679 25.83 -59.13 -58.78
N THR A 680 26.60 -59.77 -57.92
CA THR A 680 27.71 -60.68 -58.29
C THR A 680 27.57 -62.04 -57.62
N ILE A 681 27.71 -63.13 -58.37
CA ILE A 681 27.68 -64.51 -57.88
C ILE A 681 28.92 -65.28 -58.41
N HIS A 682 29.79 -65.85 -57.56
CA HIS A 682 30.97 -66.60 -58.07
C HIS A 682 30.65 -68.03 -58.57
N GLY A 683 29.42 -68.51 -58.43
CA GLY A 683 28.96 -69.71 -59.15
C GLY A 683 27.55 -70.13 -58.78
N ILE A 684 26.87 -70.76 -59.75
CA ILE A 684 25.53 -71.31 -59.55
C ILE A 684 25.55 -72.80 -59.91
N GLY A 685 25.32 -73.64 -58.91
CA GLY A 685 25.05 -75.06 -59.10
C GLY A 685 23.55 -75.32 -58.94
N TYR A 686 22.88 -75.79 -60.00
CA TYR A 686 21.48 -76.20 -59.93
C TYR A 686 21.35 -77.70 -60.23
N SER A 687 20.91 -78.47 -59.24
CA SER A 687 20.66 -79.91 -59.35
C SER A 687 19.20 -80.24 -59.03
N CYS A 688 18.68 -81.34 -59.59
CA CYS A 688 17.32 -81.82 -59.35
C CYS A 688 17.29 -83.37 -59.39
N GLN A 689 16.24 -83.98 -58.85
CA GLN A 689 15.98 -85.42 -58.99
C GLN A 689 15.17 -85.72 -60.27
N ASP A 690 14.22 -84.85 -60.66
CA ASP A 690 13.25 -85.12 -61.74
C ASP A 690 13.36 -84.24 -63.00
N ASP A 691 12.67 -84.70 -64.05
CA ASP A 691 12.65 -84.18 -65.43
C ASP A 691 11.92 -82.83 -65.63
N ALA A 692 11.51 -82.11 -64.57
CA ALA A 692 10.68 -80.90 -64.67
C ALA A 692 11.40 -79.56 -64.39
N SER A 693 12.67 -79.63 -64.00
CA SER A 693 13.39 -78.51 -63.41
C SER A 693 13.74 -77.39 -64.42
N SER A 694 13.50 -76.12 -64.06
CA SER A 694 13.88 -74.95 -64.88
C SER A 694 14.39 -73.77 -64.07
N LEU A 695 15.50 -73.18 -64.50
CA LEU A 695 16.03 -71.94 -63.93
C LEU A 695 15.67 -70.76 -64.83
N THR A 696 15.04 -69.74 -64.25
CA THR A 696 14.73 -68.47 -64.91
C THR A 696 15.51 -67.34 -64.27
N ILE A 697 16.30 -66.63 -65.07
CA ILE A 697 16.93 -65.38 -64.66
C ILE A 697 16.15 -64.23 -65.31
N THR A 698 15.66 -63.32 -64.47
CA THR A 698 14.82 -62.19 -64.87
C THR A 698 15.18 -60.92 -64.09
N GLY A 699 14.53 -59.81 -64.45
CA GLY A 699 14.70 -58.51 -63.81
C GLY A 699 15.57 -57.55 -64.61
N GLU A 700 15.48 -56.26 -64.31
CA GLU A 700 16.17 -55.20 -65.06
C GLU A 700 17.55 -54.84 -64.48
N GLY A 701 17.90 -55.41 -63.32
CA GLY A 701 19.22 -55.27 -62.70
C GLY A 701 20.35 -55.97 -63.48
N ALA A 702 21.59 -55.61 -63.15
CA ALA A 702 22.77 -56.29 -63.66
C ALA A 702 23.13 -57.49 -62.76
N LEU A 703 23.41 -58.64 -63.39
CA LEU A 703 23.88 -59.85 -62.71
C LEU A 703 25.17 -60.33 -63.36
N SER A 704 26.23 -60.45 -62.57
CA SER A 704 27.52 -61.00 -62.99
C SER A 704 27.74 -62.36 -62.33
N ILE A 705 28.06 -63.38 -63.13
CA ILE A 705 28.40 -64.72 -62.67
C ILE A 705 29.86 -65.00 -63.04
N GLN A 706 30.68 -65.35 -62.05
CA GLN A 706 32.14 -65.46 -62.21
C GLN A 706 32.65 -66.81 -61.70
N ASN A 707 32.91 -67.80 -62.56
CA ASN A 707 33.45 -69.09 -62.12
C ASN A 707 34.92 -69.27 -62.58
N GLU A 708 35.83 -69.52 -61.64
CA GLU A 708 37.26 -69.71 -61.93
C GLU A 708 37.64 -71.15 -62.29
N THR A 709 36.82 -72.14 -61.91
CA THR A 709 37.12 -73.57 -62.09
C THR A 709 35.88 -74.38 -62.49
N GLY A 710 35.31 -74.12 -63.68
CA GLY A 710 34.22 -74.94 -64.25
C GLY A 710 33.15 -74.15 -65.00
N PRO A 711 32.03 -74.77 -65.41
CA PRO A 711 30.93 -74.06 -66.07
C PRO A 711 30.29 -73.06 -65.09
N ALA A 712 30.03 -71.84 -65.55
CA ALA A 712 29.53 -70.75 -64.70
C ALA A 712 28.05 -70.92 -64.28
N ILE A 713 27.27 -71.61 -65.11
CA ILE A 713 25.90 -72.02 -64.81
C ILE A 713 25.76 -73.49 -65.20
N ALA A 714 25.49 -74.34 -64.22
CA ALA A 714 25.18 -75.75 -64.44
C ALA A 714 23.69 -75.98 -64.19
N VAL A 715 22.98 -76.53 -65.19
CA VAL A 715 21.54 -76.85 -65.12
C VAL A 715 21.28 -78.25 -65.68
N SER A 716 20.26 -78.90 -65.17
CA SER A 716 19.88 -80.28 -65.52
C SER A 716 19.01 -80.38 -66.78
N LYS A 717 18.15 -79.40 -67.11
CA LYS A 717 17.21 -79.53 -68.24
C LYS A 717 16.86 -78.26 -69.04
N ASN A 718 16.31 -77.23 -68.40
CA ASN A 718 15.87 -75.99 -69.08
C ASN A 718 16.47 -74.74 -68.43
N LEU A 719 17.07 -73.86 -69.24
CA LEU A 719 17.50 -72.52 -68.84
C LEU A 719 16.80 -71.46 -69.68
N THR A 720 16.14 -70.51 -69.02
CA THR A 720 15.49 -69.36 -69.68
C THR A 720 16.02 -68.04 -69.14
N ILE A 721 16.41 -67.15 -70.04
CA ILE A 721 16.82 -65.78 -69.71
C ILE A 721 15.91 -64.83 -70.48
N THR A 722 15.11 -64.04 -69.77
CA THR A 722 14.03 -63.24 -70.37
C THR A 722 14.29 -61.74 -70.35
N ALA A 723 14.82 -61.21 -69.26
CA ALA A 723 15.13 -59.79 -69.09
C ALA A 723 16.29 -59.67 -68.09
N GLY A 724 17.32 -58.91 -68.45
CA GLY A 724 18.48 -58.66 -67.58
C GLY A 724 19.81 -58.60 -68.33
N ASN A 725 20.76 -57.86 -67.75
CA ASN A 725 22.15 -57.83 -68.20
C ASN A 725 22.93 -58.93 -67.46
N LEU A 726 23.02 -60.11 -68.08
CA LEU A 726 23.81 -61.22 -67.56
C LEU A 726 25.24 -61.14 -68.11
N THR A 727 26.21 -61.00 -67.22
CA THR A 727 27.63 -61.17 -67.59
C THR A 727 28.13 -62.49 -67.04
N VAL A 728 28.73 -63.32 -67.89
CA VAL A 728 29.34 -64.59 -67.49
C VAL A 728 30.82 -64.49 -67.74
N GLN A 729 31.63 -64.67 -66.70
CA GLN A 729 33.08 -64.56 -66.77
C GLN A 729 33.76 -65.85 -66.30
N THR A 730 34.77 -66.30 -67.03
CA THR A 730 35.64 -67.43 -66.65
C THR A 730 37.12 -67.02 -66.57
N ALA A 731 37.92 -67.81 -65.86
CA ALA A 731 39.38 -67.62 -65.75
C ALA A 731 40.09 -67.83 -67.11
N SER A 732 41.30 -67.26 -67.25
CA SER A 732 41.93 -66.82 -68.52
C SER A 732 42.10 -67.87 -69.62
N ASP A 733 42.03 -69.16 -69.31
CA ASP A 733 42.41 -70.22 -70.26
C ASP A 733 41.24 -71.18 -70.57
N THR A 734 40.03 -70.89 -70.08
CA THR A 734 38.82 -71.70 -70.34
C THR A 734 37.75 -70.91 -71.07
N CYS A 735 37.06 -71.56 -72.02
CA CYS A 735 35.95 -70.97 -72.75
C CYS A 735 34.75 -70.79 -71.79
N PRO A 736 34.13 -69.60 -71.70
CA PRO A 736 32.92 -69.42 -70.90
C PRO A 736 31.79 -70.27 -71.52
N VAL A 737 31.27 -71.22 -70.72
CA VAL A 737 30.18 -72.12 -71.13
C VAL A 737 28.90 -71.73 -70.42
N ILE A 738 27.85 -71.46 -71.20
CA ILE A 738 26.49 -71.27 -70.71
C ILE A 738 25.75 -72.58 -70.94
N GLY A 739 25.51 -73.33 -69.86
CA GLY A 739 24.87 -74.64 -69.87
C GLY A 739 25.82 -75.80 -70.18
N ARG A 740 26.05 -76.67 -69.19
CA ARG A 740 26.68 -78.00 -69.37
C ARG A 740 25.87 -79.02 -68.57
N SER A 741 25.66 -80.22 -69.13
CA SER A 741 25.04 -81.33 -68.39
C SER A 741 25.90 -81.68 -67.17
N VAL A 742 25.24 -81.95 -66.04
CA VAL A 742 25.89 -82.45 -64.83
C VAL A 742 25.64 -83.95 -64.76
N THR A 743 26.67 -84.76 -65.01
CA THR A 743 26.62 -86.20 -64.77
C THR A 743 26.64 -86.47 -63.27
N SER A 744 25.46 -86.67 -62.71
CA SER A 744 25.24 -87.23 -61.37
C SER A 744 24.70 -88.65 -61.55
N THR A 745 25.38 -89.60 -60.92
CA THR A 745 25.32 -91.06 -61.06
C THR A 745 23.95 -91.67 -61.40
N THR A 746 23.93 -92.50 -62.45
CA THR A 746 22.93 -93.51 -62.92
C THR A 746 22.02 -93.20 -64.12
N LYS A 747 22.01 -91.98 -64.70
CA LYS A 747 21.46 -91.75 -66.06
C LYS A 747 22.23 -90.61 -66.74
N ASP A 748 22.64 -90.80 -67.99
CA ASP A 748 23.11 -89.72 -68.87
C ASP A 748 21.91 -88.79 -69.13
N ARG A 749 21.95 -87.56 -68.62
CA ARG A 749 20.88 -86.57 -68.76
C ARG A 749 21.33 -85.48 -69.74
N THR A 750 20.62 -85.29 -70.84
CA THR A 750 20.92 -84.27 -71.85
C THR A 750 20.12 -82.99 -71.62
N ILE A 751 20.75 -81.83 -71.78
CA ILE A 751 20.05 -80.53 -71.77
C ILE A 751 19.03 -80.53 -72.93
N GLU A 752 17.76 -80.22 -72.63
CA GLU A 752 16.71 -80.21 -73.65
C GLU A 752 16.54 -78.85 -74.31
N ASN A 753 16.49 -77.73 -73.57
CA ASN A 753 16.33 -76.40 -74.17
C ASN A 753 17.14 -75.31 -73.45
N ILE A 754 17.81 -74.46 -74.24
CA ILE A 754 18.35 -73.17 -73.79
C ILE A 754 17.64 -72.07 -74.57
N LYS A 755 16.96 -71.15 -73.86
CA LYS A 755 16.24 -70.01 -74.45
C LYS A 755 16.76 -68.69 -73.92
N VAL A 756 17.32 -67.89 -74.83
CA VAL A 756 17.65 -66.47 -74.59
C VAL A 756 16.68 -65.62 -75.41
N LEU A 757 15.73 -64.97 -74.72
CA LEU A 757 14.65 -64.23 -75.38
C LEU A 757 15.04 -62.78 -75.66
N SER A 758 14.33 -62.14 -76.60
CA SER A 758 14.55 -60.74 -76.99
C SER A 758 14.39 -59.82 -75.78
N GLY A 759 15.47 -59.10 -75.40
CA GLY A 759 15.51 -58.24 -74.21
C GLY A 759 16.58 -58.64 -73.19
N ALA A 760 17.07 -59.88 -73.25
CA ALA A 760 18.24 -60.31 -72.49
C ALA A 760 19.54 -59.90 -73.21
N LYS A 761 20.54 -59.45 -72.44
CA LYS A 761 21.90 -59.24 -72.94
C LYS A 761 22.85 -60.16 -72.18
N VAL A 762 23.39 -61.14 -72.89
CA VAL A 762 24.36 -62.08 -72.35
C VAL A 762 25.74 -61.71 -72.87
N THR A 763 26.62 -61.33 -71.96
CA THR A 763 28.02 -61.01 -72.28
C THR A 763 28.92 -62.08 -71.71
N ALA A 764 29.58 -62.84 -72.59
CA ALA A 764 30.57 -63.82 -72.18
C ALA A 764 31.98 -63.21 -72.23
N VAL A 765 32.73 -63.38 -71.15
CA VAL A 765 34.03 -62.75 -70.93
C VAL A 765 35.05 -63.83 -70.56
N GLY A 766 36.05 -64.06 -71.41
CA GLY A 766 37.09 -65.09 -71.21
C GLY A 766 38.24 -64.98 -72.22
N GLY A 767 39.37 -65.66 -71.97
CA GLY A 767 40.56 -65.59 -72.84
C GLY A 767 40.54 -66.55 -74.04
N CYS A 768 39.59 -67.49 -74.05
CA CYS A 768 39.34 -68.42 -75.15
C CYS A 768 38.69 -67.70 -76.34
N LYS A 769 39.04 -68.04 -77.60
CA LYS A 769 38.51 -67.40 -78.84
C LYS A 769 37.05 -67.73 -79.19
N ALA A 770 36.37 -68.56 -78.39
CA ALA A 770 34.99 -68.97 -78.62
C ALA A 770 34.18 -68.96 -77.31
N VAL A 771 32.87 -68.79 -77.42
CA VAL A 771 31.90 -68.95 -76.34
C VAL A 771 31.14 -70.25 -76.61
N GLY A 772 31.12 -71.15 -75.63
CA GLY A 772 30.32 -72.37 -75.72
C GLY A 772 28.90 -72.09 -75.25
N ILE A 773 27.91 -72.34 -76.10
CA ILE A 773 26.51 -72.46 -75.67
C ILE A 773 26.17 -73.93 -75.88
N ALA A 774 25.99 -74.66 -74.77
CA ALA A 774 25.97 -76.12 -74.65
C ALA A 774 27.34 -76.82 -74.85
N GLY A 775 27.82 -77.53 -73.82
CA GLY A 775 28.92 -78.50 -73.89
C GLY A 775 28.44 -79.92 -74.22
N GLU A 776 29.38 -80.86 -74.46
CA GLU A 776 29.18 -82.27 -74.89
C GLU A 776 27.90 -82.92 -74.31
N ASP A 777 27.17 -83.64 -75.17
CA ASP A 777 25.87 -84.32 -74.93
C ASP A 777 24.61 -83.45 -74.93
N THR A 778 24.32 -82.82 -76.08
CA THR A 778 22.99 -82.25 -76.38
C THR A 778 22.30 -83.03 -77.50
N THR A 779 21.09 -83.54 -77.24
CA THR A 779 20.21 -84.09 -78.28
C THR A 779 19.58 -82.93 -79.06
N GLU A 780 19.41 -83.06 -80.39
CA GLU A 780 19.02 -82.05 -81.40
C GLU A 780 17.79 -81.14 -81.13
N LYS A 781 17.18 -81.14 -79.95
CA LYS A 781 15.97 -80.36 -79.61
C LYS A 781 16.27 -78.92 -79.13
N GLY A 782 17.04 -78.16 -79.91
CA GLY A 782 16.85 -76.69 -80.01
C GLY A 782 17.57 -75.78 -79.00
N ILE A 783 18.68 -75.18 -79.45
CA ILE A 783 19.21 -73.94 -78.88
C ILE A 783 18.49 -72.76 -79.55
N PHE A 784 17.82 -71.90 -78.76
CA PHE A 784 17.17 -70.70 -79.29
C PHE A 784 17.80 -69.43 -78.70
N ILE A 785 18.44 -68.65 -79.56
CA ILE A 785 19.04 -67.36 -79.21
C ILE A 785 18.39 -66.30 -80.09
N ALA A 786 17.67 -65.37 -79.48
CA ALA A 786 17.10 -64.25 -80.21
C ALA A 786 18.21 -63.34 -80.80
N PRO A 787 18.04 -62.74 -81.99
CA PRO A 787 19.04 -61.89 -82.61
C PRO A 787 19.51 -60.74 -81.68
N GLY A 788 20.83 -60.48 -81.64
CA GLY A 788 21.40 -59.36 -80.88
C GLY A 788 21.51 -59.54 -79.37
N THR A 789 21.15 -60.73 -78.83
CA THR A 789 21.18 -61.00 -77.39
C THR A 789 22.53 -61.49 -76.86
N LEU A 790 23.37 -62.07 -77.73
CA LEU A 790 24.70 -62.58 -77.37
C LEU A 790 25.79 -61.60 -77.80
N SER A 791 26.70 -61.28 -76.88
CA SER A 791 27.92 -60.55 -77.20
C SER A 791 29.14 -61.21 -76.53
N TYR A 792 30.25 -61.28 -77.26
CA TYR A 792 31.52 -61.79 -76.75
C TYR A 792 32.52 -60.64 -76.58
N ARG A 793 33.19 -60.61 -75.43
CA ARG A 793 34.32 -59.72 -75.18
C ARG A 793 35.52 -60.53 -74.74
N LYS A 794 36.61 -60.46 -75.50
CA LYS A 794 37.89 -61.04 -75.11
C LYS A 794 38.46 -60.21 -73.95
N ASN A 795 38.89 -60.87 -72.88
CA ASN A 795 39.69 -60.21 -71.84
C ASN A 795 41.11 -60.03 -72.38
N GLY A 796 41.34 -58.90 -73.07
CA GLY A 796 42.62 -58.56 -73.73
C GLY A 796 42.55 -58.59 -75.24
#